data_AF-A0A2P4XCR3-F1
#
_entry.id   AF-A0A2P4XCR3-F1
#
_cell.length_a   1.000
_cell.length_b   1.000
_cell.length_c   1.000
_cell.angle_alpha   90.00
_cell.angle_beta   90.00
_cell.angle_gamma   90.00
#
_symmetry.space_group_name_H-M   'P 1'
#
loop_
_entity.id
_entity.type
_entity.pdbx_description
1 polymer ?
#
loop_
_entity_poly.entity_id
_entity_poly.type
_entity_poly.pdbx_seq_one_letter_code
_entity_poly.pdbx_strand_id
1 'polypeptide(L)'
;MSLRVSGVREDMLGMSNHVDLDALKSLNGGKTNWTPSHLRLLYLLSRFATYPRSTDEDEKWLRSLPLQVMVFEAIVHGLLAFDYSPVCSSIVKDGQSRRLWLNMSHDARAAIDDLREHELVKALKTCSEDFQPSTAYQVTEQGMKVLEMLPPRDKLHLDEFLTSPRSSLAETVSGPVESPRLGSLPQPTTNPSGLVLVENALLKITYDPDIGQFRIRRSDGSVYISRVTDIEEVSYVSSPYLPSCLMKNGTANFSSNAWQAEKCRKGATNAGSSSIQDADLSFAIVLENVRLMVGEWIPFGPNQIVLLNDRLGSLERCQGGLFTSELDDAPTSTSLAINPGLTKIAIVDFEFDCFTNFEADIYAPIEDGIIQIESFGMHLNGDGSIVYGMEIDATMDRSADFLCVDHLARLLVDVDLDSSKIINDLLSPHQRALLDMLFMGDARSRNKFALLTASGISPKLPARAYLDRGEKENELKQVLGELHSVHDIGQDDKLLVGHDGMLLAGPNANKHEPLLVAHLALLSRELVVRFFFKRTFILGDVLARARNYMTSFEMNPEEMDDVRDRVSRCAHDLVLLEEILELLRESLRGLAHTIPSRPTPSNDDPIGGGAALYDHLQLRKTHKDLELRCKDLAKLLRGFRAKLKQVQSQNGTMSKMMLEGLVLGVERNVGVLAEATRANQRSLTGSFDILLVIFAGILAFDILDRITDGNLLGMDEATAPSLQWMNNTMVENFINYPALWFVVDIIWLVIVLWMLKGFASHPVVYLERSE
;
A
#
# COMPACT_ATOMS: atom_id res chain seq x y z
N MET A 1 24.86 -13.52 31.65
CA MET A 1 23.84 -14.12 30.78
C MET A 1 24.61 -14.67 29.58
N SER A 2 24.30 -15.86 29.07
CA SER A 2 24.96 -16.32 27.83
C SER A 2 24.46 -15.45 26.67
N LEU A 3 25.33 -15.13 25.71
CA LEU A 3 24.89 -14.49 24.46
C LEU A 3 24.01 -15.44 23.65
N ARG A 4 23.11 -14.87 22.85
CA ARG A 4 22.15 -15.58 21.99
C ARG A 4 22.77 -16.02 20.67
N VAL A 5 23.67 -15.21 20.12
CA VAL A 5 24.45 -15.61 18.94
C VAL A 5 25.76 -16.22 19.41
N SER A 6 26.03 -17.46 19.03
CA SER A 6 27.28 -18.12 19.36
C SER A 6 28.36 -17.68 18.36
N GLY A 7 29.61 -17.55 18.80
CA GLY A 7 30.75 -17.22 17.93
C GLY A 7 31.15 -18.38 17.01
N VAL A 8 30.40 -19.48 16.96
CA VAL A 8 30.77 -20.69 16.20
C VAL A 8 30.92 -20.41 14.71
N ARG A 9 30.06 -19.56 14.14
CA ARG A 9 30.15 -19.16 12.74
C ARG A 9 31.35 -18.23 12.48
N GLU A 10 31.73 -17.40 13.45
CA GLU A 10 32.95 -16.58 13.38
C GLU A 10 34.22 -17.45 13.45
N ASP A 11 34.17 -18.56 14.21
CA ASP A 11 35.23 -19.57 14.25
C ASP A 11 35.34 -20.36 12.93
N MET A 12 34.19 -20.74 12.33
CA MET A 12 34.16 -21.41 11.01
C MET A 12 34.68 -20.52 9.88
N LEU A 13 34.30 -19.23 9.86
CA LEU A 13 34.74 -18.26 8.87
C LEU A 13 36.17 -17.74 9.14
N GLY A 14 36.86 -18.25 10.16
CA GLY A 14 38.23 -17.86 10.52
C GLY A 14 38.36 -16.41 10.99
N MET A 15 37.25 -15.76 11.36
CA MET A 15 37.22 -14.38 11.85
C MET A 15 37.70 -14.25 13.30
N SER A 16 37.72 -15.35 14.05
CA SER A 16 38.16 -15.39 15.46
C SER A 16 39.67 -15.41 15.65
N ASN A 17 40.45 -15.80 14.62
CA ASN A 17 41.92 -15.93 14.69
C ASN A 17 42.69 -14.60 14.87
N HIS A 18 41.99 -13.46 14.90
CA HIS A 18 42.61 -12.13 14.93
C HIS A 18 42.17 -11.24 16.09
N VAL A 19 41.37 -11.77 17.03
CA VAL A 19 41.01 -11.05 18.25
C VAL A 19 41.73 -11.74 19.40
N ASP A 20 42.63 -11.02 20.08
CA ASP A 20 43.22 -11.43 21.35
C ASP A 20 42.09 -11.58 22.39
N LEU A 21 41.42 -12.72 22.37
CA LEU A 21 40.35 -13.13 23.29
C LEU A 21 40.83 -13.11 24.75
N ASP A 22 42.14 -13.14 24.99
CA ASP A 22 42.74 -13.06 26.32
C ASP A 22 42.80 -11.62 26.88
N ALA A 23 42.83 -10.59 26.04
CA ALA A 23 42.75 -9.19 26.51
C ALA A 23 41.32 -8.84 26.97
N LEU A 24 40.30 -9.37 26.29
CA LEU A 24 38.87 -9.24 26.62
C LEU A 24 38.48 -9.93 27.95
N LYS A 25 39.22 -10.97 28.36
CA LYS A 25 38.99 -11.71 29.61
C LYS A 25 39.38 -10.95 30.88
N SER A 26 40.26 -9.94 30.78
CA SER A 26 40.92 -9.34 31.95
C SER A 26 40.21 -8.11 32.54
N LEU A 27 39.35 -7.44 31.77
CA LEU A 27 38.73 -6.16 32.16
C LEU A 27 37.28 -6.27 32.64
N ASN A 28 36.55 -7.28 32.19
CA ASN A 28 35.22 -7.57 32.71
C ASN A 28 35.34 -8.60 33.83
N GLY A 29 34.91 -8.23 35.04
CA GLY A 29 34.64 -9.17 36.12
C GLY A 29 33.61 -10.23 35.70
N GLY A 30 34.07 -11.23 34.96
CA GLY A 30 33.50 -12.56 34.81
C GLY A 30 32.13 -12.76 34.15
N LYS A 31 31.50 -11.83 33.40
CA LYS A 31 30.10 -12.07 32.97
C LYS A 31 29.63 -11.88 31.52
N THR A 32 30.38 -11.30 30.56
CA THR A 32 29.97 -11.35 29.13
C THR A 32 31.17 -11.21 28.17
N ASN A 33 31.38 -12.22 27.31
CA ASN A 33 32.30 -12.16 26.18
C ASN A 33 31.50 -11.74 24.94
N TRP A 34 31.63 -10.50 24.47
CA TRP A 34 30.99 -10.04 23.22
C TRP A 34 31.65 -10.67 22.00
N THR A 35 30.85 -11.12 21.02
CA THR A 35 31.43 -11.59 19.75
C THR A 35 31.85 -10.39 18.87
N PRO A 36 32.92 -10.51 18.06
CA PRO A 36 33.31 -9.54 17.04
C PRO A 36 32.12 -8.96 16.24
N SER A 37 31.17 -9.79 15.80
CA SER A 37 30.00 -9.33 15.03
C SER A 37 29.06 -8.46 15.84
N HIS A 38 28.88 -8.69 17.15
CA HIS A 38 28.11 -7.81 18.03
C HIS A 38 28.75 -6.41 18.12
N LEU A 39 30.08 -6.33 18.24
CA LEU A 39 30.79 -5.06 18.32
C LEU A 39 30.79 -4.31 16.97
N ARG A 40 30.93 -5.04 15.85
CA ARG A 40 30.81 -4.47 14.49
C ARG A 40 29.41 -3.92 14.23
N LEU A 41 28.36 -4.63 14.67
CA LEU A 41 26.98 -4.16 14.57
C LEU A 41 26.72 -2.91 15.42
N LEU A 42 27.23 -2.89 16.65
CA LEU A 42 27.17 -1.72 17.53
C LEU A 42 27.90 -0.52 16.90
N TYR A 43 29.04 -0.74 16.25
CA TYR A 43 29.79 0.31 15.56
C TYR A 43 28.99 0.87 14.38
N LEU A 44 28.40 0.01 13.56
CA LEU A 44 27.54 0.42 12.44
C LEU A 44 26.36 1.27 12.94
N LEU A 45 25.70 0.87 14.02
CA LEU A 45 24.64 1.66 14.67
C LEU A 45 25.12 3.05 15.14
N SER A 46 26.30 3.12 15.75
CA SER A 46 26.85 4.37 16.33
C SER A 46 27.08 5.47 15.29
N ARG A 47 27.29 5.12 14.02
CA ARG A 47 27.51 6.08 12.92
C ARG A 47 26.24 6.80 12.50
N PHE A 48 25.07 6.24 12.79
CA PHE A 48 23.77 6.77 12.38
C PHE A 48 22.94 7.28 13.56
N ALA A 49 23.03 6.64 14.73
CA ALA A 49 22.22 6.95 15.88
C ALA A 49 23.09 7.24 17.12
N THR A 50 23.53 8.50 17.23
CA THR A 50 24.37 8.99 18.33
C THR A 50 23.53 9.51 19.49
N TYR A 51 23.95 9.19 20.71
CA TYR A 51 23.43 9.82 21.92
C TYR A 51 23.84 11.31 21.97
N PRO A 52 22.93 12.25 22.24
CA PRO A 52 23.26 13.67 22.33
C PRO A 52 24.27 13.91 23.46
N ARG A 53 25.30 14.73 23.20
CA ARG A 53 26.31 15.09 24.21
C ARG A 53 25.90 16.34 25.01
N SER A 54 24.91 17.09 24.52
CA SER A 54 24.38 18.33 25.10
C SER A 54 22.86 18.37 25.01
N THR A 55 22.18 19.13 25.87
CA THR A 55 20.72 19.31 25.86
C THR A 55 20.17 20.05 24.65
N ASP A 56 21.04 20.70 23.87
CA ASP A 56 20.66 21.47 22.66
C ASP A 56 20.82 20.66 21.34
N GLU A 57 21.28 19.41 21.39
CA GLU A 57 21.42 18.56 20.19
C GLU A 57 20.19 17.68 19.96
N ASP A 58 19.68 17.66 18.73
CA ASP A 58 18.59 16.77 18.34
C ASP A 58 18.99 15.28 18.47
N GLU A 59 18.12 14.49 19.09
CA GLU A 59 18.32 13.05 19.19
C GLU A 59 18.20 12.36 17.83
N LYS A 60 19.26 11.64 17.44
CA LYS A 60 19.29 10.85 16.20
C LYS A 60 18.97 9.39 16.48
N TRP A 61 17.97 8.88 15.77
CA TRP A 61 17.48 7.50 15.88
C TRP A 61 17.50 6.82 14.51
N LEU A 62 17.95 5.56 14.46
CA LEU A 62 17.94 4.77 13.22
C LEU A 62 16.79 3.77 13.23
N ARG A 63 15.92 3.80 12.21
CA ARG A 63 14.79 2.85 12.07
C ARG A 63 15.27 1.43 11.77
N SER A 64 14.49 0.43 12.16
CA SER A 64 14.82 -1.00 12.02
C SER A 64 14.99 -1.47 10.57
N LEU A 65 14.09 -1.08 9.66
CA LEU A 65 14.13 -1.52 8.26
C LEU A 65 15.43 -1.09 7.54
N PRO A 66 15.83 0.20 7.58
CA PRO A 66 17.12 0.61 7.03
C PRO A 66 18.33 -0.10 7.65
N LEU A 67 18.30 -0.35 8.97
CA LEU A 67 19.35 -1.10 9.65
C LEU A 67 19.46 -2.52 9.08
N GLN A 68 18.34 -3.20 8.86
CA GLN A 68 18.31 -4.55 8.33
C GLN A 68 18.86 -4.63 6.90
N VAL A 69 18.54 -3.63 6.06
CA VAL A 69 19.12 -3.50 4.71
C VAL A 69 20.65 -3.36 4.80
N MET A 70 21.18 -2.51 5.70
CA MET A 70 22.63 -2.36 5.87
C MET A 70 23.30 -3.62 6.43
N VAL A 71 22.63 -4.32 7.33
CA VAL A 71 23.14 -5.58 7.91
C VAL A 71 23.26 -6.65 6.85
N PHE A 72 22.25 -6.83 5.99
CA PHE A 72 22.32 -7.81 4.90
C PHE A 72 23.51 -7.50 3.97
N GLU A 73 23.66 -6.25 3.53
CA GLU A 73 24.78 -5.87 2.67
C GLU A 73 26.13 -6.08 3.37
N ALA A 74 26.21 -5.81 4.68
CA ALA A 74 27.42 -6.09 5.45
C ALA A 74 27.72 -7.60 5.59
N ILE A 75 26.69 -8.47 5.59
CA ILE A 75 26.86 -9.93 5.57
C ILE A 75 27.39 -10.37 4.20
N VAL A 76 26.78 -9.91 3.10
CA VAL A 76 27.21 -10.23 1.72
C VAL A 76 28.66 -9.79 1.45
N HIS A 77 29.09 -8.67 2.03
CA HIS A 77 30.48 -8.21 1.96
C HIS A 77 31.44 -8.91 2.94
N GLY A 78 30.97 -9.88 3.73
CA GLY A 78 31.79 -10.64 4.68
C GLY A 78 32.27 -9.82 5.88
N LEU A 79 31.55 -8.76 6.27
CA LEU A 79 31.87 -7.92 7.43
C LEU A 79 31.19 -8.44 8.71
N LEU A 80 30.04 -9.10 8.57
CA LEU A 80 29.28 -9.71 9.65
C LEU A 80 29.11 -11.20 9.39
N ALA A 81 29.30 -12.03 10.40
CA ALA A 81 29.15 -13.48 10.35
C ALA A 81 27.76 -13.89 10.88
N PHE A 82 26.69 -13.38 10.28
CA PHE A 82 25.31 -13.69 10.66
C PHE A 82 24.60 -14.42 9.53
N ASP A 83 23.66 -15.30 9.89
CA ASP A 83 22.79 -15.93 8.91
C ASP A 83 21.70 -14.99 8.40
N TYR A 84 21.19 -15.23 7.19
CA TYR A 84 20.02 -14.52 6.67
C TYR A 84 19.03 -15.47 5.99
N SER A 85 17.75 -15.12 6.10
CA SER A 85 16.66 -15.84 5.46
C SER A 85 15.66 -14.84 4.87
N PRO A 86 14.88 -15.23 3.85
CA PRO A 86 13.81 -14.38 3.34
C PRO A 86 12.71 -14.26 4.38
N VAL A 87 12.28 -13.02 4.64
CA VAL A 87 11.20 -12.69 5.58
C VAL A 87 10.26 -11.70 4.90
N CYS A 88 8.95 -11.98 4.97
CA CYS A 88 7.96 -11.07 4.42
C CYS A 88 7.78 -9.86 5.34
N SER A 89 8.14 -8.67 4.86
CA SER A 89 8.03 -7.41 5.58
C SER A 89 7.10 -6.43 4.85
N SER A 90 6.33 -5.65 5.61
CA SER A 90 5.51 -4.57 5.04
C SER A 90 6.28 -3.24 5.05
N ILE A 91 6.28 -2.54 3.93
CA ILE A 91 6.78 -1.17 3.77
C ILE A 91 5.58 -0.25 3.60
N VAL A 92 5.53 0.79 4.42
CA VAL A 92 4.44 1.77 4.42
C VAL A 92 4.94 3.10 3.87
N LYS A 93 4.20 3.68 2.91
CA LYS A 93 4.37 5.06 2.43
C LYS A 93 3.03 5.63 1.95
N ASP A 94 2.71 6.87 2.34
CA ASP A 94 1.56 7.66 1.84
C ASP A 94 0.20 6.93 1.94
N GLY A 95 0.02 6.09 2.96
CA GLY A 95 -1.19 5.27 3.14
C GLY A 95 -1.27 4.04 2.21
N GLN A 96 -0.19 3.68 1.52
CA GLN A 96 -0.03 2.43 0.79
C GLN A 96 0.97 1.53 1.53
N SER A 97 0.51 0.36 1.94
CA SER A 97 1.34 -0.68 2.54
C SER A 97 1.64 -1.74 1.49
N ARG A 98 2.87 -1.78 0.96
CA ARG A 98 3.33 -2.83 0.06
C ARG A 98 4.10 -3.89 0.84
N ARG A 99 3.88 -5.16 0.54
CA ARG A 99 4.62 -6.26 1.15
C ARG A 99 5.71 -6.71 0.20
N LEU A 100 6.88 -6.97 0.78
CA LEU A 100 8.04 -7.45 0.05
C LEU A 100 8.69 -8.52 0.89
N TRP A 101 9.16 -9.55 0.20
CA TRP A 101 10.09 -10.49 0.76
C TRP A 101 11.48 -9.85 0.76
N LEU A 102 12.11 -9.81 1.93
CA LEU A 102 13.44 -9.23 2.14
C LEU A 102 14.34 -10.27 2.78
N ASN A 103 15.58 -10.37 2.35
CA ASN A 103 16.59 -11.16 3.05
C ASN A 103 16.98 -10.45 4.35
N MET A 104 16.60 -11.03 5.48
CA MET A 104 16.78 -10.45 6.81
C MET A 104 17.50 -11.44 7.74
N SER A 105 18.41 -10.92 8.55
CA SER A 105 19.11 -11.73 9.54
C SER A 105 18.35 -11.78 10.87
N HIS A 106 17.93 -12.98 11.29
CA HIS A 106 17.37 -13.23 12.62
C HIS A 106 18.46 -13.17 13.70
N ASP A 107 19.69 -13.62 13.40
CA ASP A 107 20.83 -13.51 14.30
C ASP A 107 21.18 -12.06 14.61
N ALA A 108 21.15 -11.18 13.60
CA ALA A 108 21.39 -9.76 13.83
C ALA A 108 20.30 -9.12 14.71
N ARG A 109 19.03 -9.56 14.58
CA ARG A 109 17.95 -9.11 15.49
C ARG A 109 18.21 -9.59 16.92
N ALA A 110 18.60 -10.85 17.09
CA ALA A 110 18.96 -11.41 18.39
C ALA A 110 20.17 -10.69 19.02
N ALA A 111 21.19 -10.35 18.22
CA ALA A 111 22.34 -9.57 18.65
C ALA A 111 21.94 -8.15 19.08
N ILE A 112 21.01 -7.49 18.39
CA ILE A 112 20.47 -6.18 18.82
C ILE A 112 19.72 -6.30 20.15
N ASP A 113 18.94 -7.36 20.33
CA ASP A 113 18.25 -7.62 21.59
C ASP A 113 19.23 -7.88 22.74
N ASP A 114 20.34 -8.60 22.49
CA ASP A 114 21.42 -8.78 23.47
C ASP A 114 22.08 -7.45 23.84
N LEU A 115 22.38 -6.61 22.85
CA LEU A 115 22.92 -5.26 23.09
C LEU A 115 21.95 -4.37 23.87
N ARG A 116 20.64 -4.56 23.68
CA ARG A 116 19.59 -3.83 24.39
C ARG A 116 19.40 -4.33 25.83
N GLU A 117 19.47 -5.64 26.07
CA GLU A 117 19.39 -6.22 27.41
C GLU A 117 20.56 -5.80 28.31
N HIS A 118 21.71 -5.50 27.70
CA HIS A 118 22.90 -4.98 28.40
C HIS A 118 22.98 -3.43 28.39
N GLU A 119 21.88 -2.74 28.05
CA GLU A 119 21.76 -1.27 28.06
C GLU A 119 22.76 -0.52 27.15
N LEU A 120 23.36 -1.20 26.16
CA LEU A 120 24.26 -0.59 25.18
C LEU A 120 23.48 0.10 24.04
N VAL A 121 22.25 -0.35 23.78
CA VAL A 121 21.34 0.19 22.76
C VAL A 121 19.97 0.45 23.36
N LYS A 122 19.41 1.63 23.12
CA LYS A 122 18.01 1.99 23.41
C LYS A 122 17.14 1.72 22.19
N ALA A 123 15.88 1.35 22.44
CA ALA A 123 14.87 1.19 21.41
C ALA A 123 13.68 2.11 21.68
N LEU A 124 13.33 2.93 20.70
CA LEU A 124 12.14 3.76 20.66
C LEU A 124 11.09 3.06 19.79
N LYS A 125 9.91 2.80 20.36
CA LYS A 125 8.76 2.30 19.60
C LYS A 125 7.89 3.48 19.19
N THR A 126 7.76 3.69 17.89
CA THR A 126 6.86 4.68 17.30
C THR A 126 5.79 3.95 16.48
N CYS A 127 4.75 4.67 16.09
CA CYS A 127 3.73 4.17 15.16
C CYS A 127 3.82 4.96 13.86
N SER A 128 3.75 4.29 12.71
CA SER A 128 3.58 4.95 11.42
C SER A 128 2.18 5.57 11.29
N GLU A 129 1.93 6.33 10.22
CA GLU A 129 0.59 6.84 9.86
C GLU A 129 -0.44 5.71 9.73
N ASP A 130 -0.02 4.53 9.26
CA ASP A 130 -0.84 3.31 9.18
C ASP A 130 -0.83 2.49 10.49
N PHE A 131 -0.40 3.09 11.60
CA PHE A 131 -0.33 2.47 12.94
C PHE A 131 0.49 1.16 12.99
N GLN A 132 1.43 0.97 12.05
CA GLN A 132 2.38 -0.13 12.16
C GLN A 132 3.43 0.25 13.20
N PRO A 133 3.70 -0.64 14.18
CA PRO A 133 4.75 -0.39 15.15
C PRO A 133 6.10 -0.36 14.42
N SER A 134 6.76 0.79 14.45
CA SER A 134 8.12 0.96 13.96
C SER A 134 9.05 1.02 15.17
N THR A 135 10.18 0.31 15.08
CA THR A 135 11.21 0.37 16.11
C THR A 135 12.39 1.15 15.57
N ALA A 136 12.89 2.11 16.35
CA ALA A 136 14.12 2.83 16.07
C ALA A 136 15.13 2.60 17.19
N TYR A 137 16.41 2.55 16.85
CA TYR A 137 17.50 2.23 17.76
C TYR A 137 18.43 3.43 17.92
N GLN A 138 19.01 3.56 19.12
CA GLN A 138 20.03 4.56 19.46
C GLN A 138 21.09 3.95 20.37
N VAL A 139 22.36 4.24 20.11
CA VAL A 139 23.47 3.76 20.95
C VAL A 139 23.58 4.61 22.22
N THR A 140 23.83 3.98 23.37
CA THR A 140 24.00 4.68 24.65
C THR A 140 25.43 5.14 24.89
N GLU A 141 25.67 6.01 25.87
CA GLU A 141 27.01 6.41 26.29
C GLU A 141 27.87 5.20 26.73
N GLN A 142 27.25 4.19 27.35
CA GLN A 142 27.92 2.94 27.71
C GLN A 142 28.33 2.13 26.46
N GLY A 143 27.45 2.07 25.45
CA GLY A 143 27.77 1.48 24.14
C GLY A 143 28.98 2.14 23.49
N MET A 144 29.08 3.48 23.56
CA MET A 144 30.23 4.21 23.01
C MET A 144 31.55 3.88 23.72
N LYS A 145 31.53 3.67 25.04
CA LYS A 145 32.73 3.23 25.80
C LYS A 145 33.16 1.82 25.41
N VAL A 146 32.21 0.93 25.17
CA VAL A 146 32.47 -0.45 24.70
C VAL A 146 33.09 -0.46 23.30
N LEU A 147 32.73 0.50 22.44
CA LEU A 147 33.30 0.64 21.10
C LEU A 147 34.79 1.04 21.09
N GLU A 148 35.33 1.58 22.18
CA GLU A 148 36.79 1.83 22.28
C GLU A 148 37.59 0.52 22.23
N MET A 149 36.98 -0.60 22.64
CA MET A 149 37.59 -1.93 22.62
C MET A 149 37.63 -2.58 21.22
N LEU A 150 36.88 -2.06 20.23
CA LEU A 150 36.86 -2.61 18.89
C LEU A 150 38.18 -2.28 18.15
N PRO A 151 38.85 -3.27 17.51
CA PRO A 151 40.09 -3.05 16.77
C PRO A 151 39.97 -1.95 15.72
N PRO A 152 41.01 -1.11 15.53
CA PRO A 152 40.96 -0.03 14.55
C PRO A 152 40.83 -0.55 13.11
N ARG A 153 41.29 -1.78 12.83
CA ARG A 153 41.14 -2.44 11.51
C ARG A 153 39.67 -2.66 11.14
N ASP A 154 38.87 -3.15 12.08
CA ASP A 154 37.44 -3.42 11.86
C ASP A 154 36.65 -2.11 11.69
N LYS A 155 37.02 -1.07 12.44
CA LYS A 155 36.48 0.29 12.26
C LYS A 155 36.75 0.83 10.86
N LEU A 156 37.97 0.66 10.36
CA LEU A 156 38.38 1.09 9.03
C LEU A 156 37.62 0.33 7.93
N HIS A 157 37.43 -0.98 8.06
CA HIS A 157 36.68 -1.77 7.08
C HIS A 157 35.19 -1.38 7.02
N LEU A 158 34.57 -1.13 8.19
CA LEU A 158 33.18 -0.67 8.25
C LEU A 158 33.04 0.77 7.73
N ASP A 159 33.99 1.64 8.02
CA ASP A 159 34.01 2.99 7.46
C ASP A 159 34.20 2.97 5.95
N GLU A 160 35.11 2.14 5.44
CA GLU A 160 35.30 1.91 4.00
C GLU A 160 33.99 1.44 3.36
N PHE A 161 33.31 0.45 3.92
CA PHE A 161 31.99 0.01 3.42
C PHE A 161 30.95 1.14 3.33
N LEU A 162 30.93 2.05 4.32
CA LEU A 162 30.02 3.18 4.35
C LEU A 162 30.41 4.31 3.37
N THR A 163 31.70 4.47 3.04
CA THR A 163 32.20 5.59 2.21
C THR A 163 32.62 5.24 0.78
N SER A 164 33.17 4.05 0.53
CA SER A 164 33.66 3.61 -0.79
C SER A 164 33.79 2.07 -0.88
N PRO A 165 33.15 1.38 -1.84
CA PRO A 165 33.39 -0.05 -2.01
C PRO A 165 34.78 -0.29 -2.62
N ARG A 166 35.61 -1.10 -1.97
CA ARG A 166 36.66 -1.83 -2.68
C ARG A 166 35.98 -2.71 -3.72
N SER A 167 36.29 -2.49 -4.99
CA SER A 167 35.95 -3.42 -6.06
C SER A 167 36.73 -4.72 -5.85
N SER A 168 36.17 -5.68 -5.14
CA SER A 168 36.70 -7.04 -5.08
C SER A 168 35.89 -7.93 -6.01
N LEU A 169 36.60 -8.49 -6.99
CA LEU A 169 36.21 -9.51 -7.98
C LEU A 169 35.56 -8.98 -9.27
N ALA A 170 36.41 -8.36 -10.10
CA ALA A 170 36.29 -8.49 -11.53
C ALA A 170 36.50 -9.97 -11.90
N GLU A 171 35.41 -10.70 -12.16
CA GLU A 171 35.49 -11.86 -13.04
C GLU A 171 35.85 -11.36 -14.44
N THR A 172 36.96 -11.89 -14.93
CA THR A 172 37.47 -11.76 -16.28
C THR A 172 36.42 -12.17 -17.32
N VAL A 173 35.74 -11.20 -17.92
CA VAL A 173 35.25 -11.32 -19.30
C VAL A 173 35.86 -10.18 -20.11
N SER A 174 36.94 -10.50 -20.81
CA SER A 174 37.55 -9.65 -21.84
C SER A 174 36.60 -9.56 -23.04
N GLY A 175 35.86 -8.46 -23.14
CA GLY A 175 35.19 -8.00 -24.36
C GLY A 175 35.77 -6.65 -24.82
N PRO A 176 35.85 -6.35 -26.12
CA PRO A 176 36.62 -5.23 -26.62
C PRO A 176 35.96 -3.88 -26.28
N VAL A 177 36.82 -2.95 -25.90
CA VAL A 177 36.51 -1.56 -25.56
C VAL A 177 36.03 -0.83 -26.81
N GLU A 178 34.73 -0.56 -26.90
CA GLU A 178 34.20 0.56 -27.68
C GLU A 178 33.96 1.74 -26.74
N SER A 179 34.79 2.77 -26.89
CA SER A 179 34.67 4.05 -26.21
C SER A 179 33.43 4.82 -26.68
N PRO A 180 32.51 5.26 -25.80
CA PRO A 180 31.57 6.32 -26.12
C PRO A 180 32.21 7.69 -25.86
N ARG A 181 31.92 8.58 -26.78
CA ARG A 181 32.49 9.92 -26.94
C ARG A 181 32.04 10.88 -25.82
N LEU A 182 32.90 11.85 -25.54
CA LEU A 182 32.61 13.07 -24.77
C LEU A 182 31.26 13.69 -25.21
N GLY A 183 30.30 13.75 -24.30
CA GLY A 183 29.02 14.41 -24.52
C GLY A 183 28.25 14.61 -23.21
N SER A 184 28.22 15.86 -22.74
CA SER A 184 27.38 16.44 -21.68
C SER A 184 27.35 15.77 -20.31
N LEU A 185 27.79 16.52 -19.29
CA LEU A 185 27.46 16.28 -17.88
C LEU A 185 25.93 16.03 -17.72
N PRO A 186 25.49 14.99 -17.01
CA PRO A 186 24.11 14.91 -16.57
C PRO A 186 23.90 15.95 -15.47
N GLN A 187 23.02 16.91 -15.73
CA GLN A 187 22.38 17.69 -14.67
C GLN A 187 21.65 16.73 -13.71
N PRO A 188 21.54 17.08 -12.41
CA PRO A 188 20.84 16.24 -11.44
C PRO A 188 19.33 16.28 -11.73
N THR A 189 18.83 15.33 -12.50
CA THR A 189 17.39 15.06 -12.59
C THR A 189 16.96 14.37 -11.31
N THR A 190 16.56 15.18 -10.32
CA THR A 190 15.75 14.73 -9.19
C THR A 190 14.41 14.24 -9.72
N ASN A 191 14.29 12.94 -9.99
CA ASN A 191 13.00 12.26 -9.94
C ASN A 191 12.67 12.02 -8.45
N PRO A 192 11.62 12.64 -7.88
CA PRO A 192 11.27 12.50 -6.46
C PRO A 192 10.43 11.24 -6.16
N SER A 193 10.41 10.23 -7.04
CA SER A 193 9.52 9.07 -6.90
C SER A 193 10.01 8.02 -5.87
N GLY A 194 11.29 7.99 -5.51
CA GLY A 194 11.83 7.03 -4.53
C GLY A 194 11.56 7.41 -3.05
N LEU A 195 11.16 6.44 -2.23
CA LEU A 195 11.03 6.54 -0.77
C LEU A 195 12.40 6.69 -0.10
N VAL A 196 12.72 7.84 0.48
CA VAL A 196 13.94 7.98 1.29
C VAL A 196 13.73 7.34 2.67
N LEU A 197 14.45 6.26 2.95
CA LEU A 197 14.36 5.49 4.19
C LEU A 197 15.31 6.00 5.28
N VAL A 198 16.52 6.41 4.88
CA VAL A 198 17.53 7.07 5.73
C VAL A 198 18.24 8.13 4.90
N GLU A 199 18.49 9.28 5.52
CA GLU A 199 19.33 10.34 4.98
C GLU A 199 20.34 10.77 6.05
N ASN A 200 21.61 10.47 5.82
CA ASN A 200 22.73 10.92 6.65
C ASN A 200 23.86 11.37 5.73
N ALA A 201 24.81 12.15 6.25
CA ALA A 201 25.97 12.65 5.49
C ALA A 201 26.82 11.51 4.86
N LEU A 202 26.72 10.29 5.40
CA LEU A 202 27.46 9.12 4.93
C LEU A 202 26.72 8.32 3.85
N LEU A 203 25.40 8.14 4.00
CA LEU A 203 24.62 7.19 3.21
C LEU A 203 23.14 7.58 3.17
N LYS A 204 22.53 7.49 1.98
CA LYS A 204 21.12 7.72 1.70
C LYS A 204 20.49 6.46 1.10
N ILE A 205 19.58 5.82 1.84
CA ILE A 205 18.85 4.63 1.36
C ILE A 205 17.53 5.11 0.78
N THR A 206 17.26 4.78 -0.48
CA THR A 206 16.00 5.07 -1.15
C THR A 206 15.37 3.79 -1.68
N TYR A 207 14.10 3.54 -1.40
CA TYR A 207 13.33 2.42 -1.94
C TYR A 207 12.47 2.91 -3.11
N ASP A 208 12.56 2.23 -4.25
CA ASP A 208 11.74 2.55 -5.43
C ASP A 208 10.48 1.68 -5.41
N PRO A 209 9.27 2.25 -5.20
CA PRO A 209 8.04 1.47 -5.07
C PRO A 209 7.56 0.87 -6.39
N ASP A 210 8.02 1.33 -7.55
CA ASP A 210 7.56 0.77 -8.84
C ASP A 210 8.35 -0.50 -9.18
N ILE A 211 9.67 -0.41 -9.03
CA ILE A 211 10.62 -1.50 -9.33
C ILE A 211 10.74 -2.48 -8.15
N GLY A 212 10.45 -2.04 -6.93
CA GLY A 212 10.55 -2.88 -5.73
C GLY A 212 11.99 -3.05 -5.23
N GLN A 213 12.92 -2.18 -5.61
CA GLN A 213 14.35 -2.29 -5.29
C GLN A 213 14.83 -1.20 -4.34
N PHE A 214 15.83 -1.53 -3.52
CA PHE A 214 16.51 -0.58 -2.65
C PHE A 214 17.76 -0.03 -3.35
N ARG A 215 17.88 1.30 -3.37
CA ARG A 215 19.07 2.01 -3.86
C ARG A 215 19.80 2.64 -2.68
N ILE A 216 21.07 2.34 -2.57
CA ILE A 216 21.98 2.89 -1.58
C ILE A 216 22.84 3.93 -2.29
N ARG A 217 22.66 5.21 -1.94
CA ARG A 217 23.50 6.30 -2.40
C ARG A 217 24.51 6.66 -1.32
N ARG A 218 25.80 6.49 -1.61
CA ARG A 218 26.87 6.84 -0.66
C ARG A 218 27.27 8.32 -0.81
N SER A 219 28.04 8.81 0.15
CA SER A 219 28.54 10.20 0.18
C SER A 219 29.42 10.60 -1.01
N ASP A 220 30.05 9.62 -1.66
CA ASP A 220 30.86 9.79 -2.89
C ASP A 220 30.01 9.98 -4.17
N GLY A 221 28.68 9.85 -4.06
CA GLY A 221 27.74 9.94 -5.18
C GLY A 221 27.51 8.59 -5.89
N SER A 222 28.19 7.52 -5.48
CA SER A 222 27.95 6.17 -6.01
C SER A 222 26.54 5.70 -5.62
N VAL A 223 25.83 5.12 -6.59
CA VAL A 223 24.52 4.50 -6.39
C VAL A 223 24.69 3.00 -6.57
N TYR A 224 24.42 2.25 -5.51
CA TYR A 224 24.44 0.80 -5.48
C TYR A 224 23.00 0.28 -5.37
N ILE A 225 22.62 -0.68 -6.21
CA ILE A 225 21.33 -1.37 -6.10
C ILE A 225 21.55 -2.54 -5.14
N SER A 226 20.82 -2.53 -4.04
CA SER A 226 20.92 -3.52 -2.98
C SER A 226 20.20 -4.80 -3.39
N ARG A 227 20.81 -5.95 -3.05
CA ARG A 227 20.30 -7.30 -3.37
C ARG A 227 19.38 -7.86 -2.29
N VAL A 228 18.97 -7.05 -1.31
CA VAL A 228 18.10 -7.48 -0.20
C VAL A 228 16.76 -8.04 -0.69
N THR A 229 16.28 -7.56 -1.84
CA THR A 229 15.02 -7.99 -2.46
C THR A 229 15.18 -9.17 -3.41
N ASP A 230 16.41 -9.54 -3.74
CA ASP A 230 16.71 -10.63 -4.66
C ASP A 230 16.83 -11.92 -3.85
N ILE A 231 15.79 -12.75 -3.91
CA ILE A 231 15.72 -13.99 -3.15
C ILE A 231 16.39 -15.08 -3.98
N GLU A 232 17.24 -15.85 -3.33
CA GLU A 232 17.98 -16.93 -3.98
C GLU A 232 17.05 -18.12 -4.22
N GLU A 233 16.98 -18.55 -5.47
CA GLU A 233 16.19 -19.71 -5.87
C GLU A 233 16.87 -21.01 -5.47
N VAL A 234 16.06 -21.98 -5.03
CA VAL A 234 16.48 -23.31 -4.61
C VAL A 234 15.90 -24.33 -5.57
N SER A 235 16.70 -25.30 -6.01
CA SER A 235 16.18 -26.44 -6.77
C SER A 235 15.48 -27.42 -5.82
N TYR A 236 14.23 -27.76 -6.11
CA TYR A 236 13.48 -28.73 -5.32
C TYR A 236 12.43 -29.49 -6.15
N VAL A 237 12.00 -30.62 -5.61
CA VAL A 237 10.92 -31.45 -6.17
C VAL A 237 9.89 -31.66 -5.09
N SER A 238 8.64 -31.33 -5.41
CA SER A 238 7.49 -31.57 -4.54
C SER A 238 6.45 -32.46 -5.20
N SER A 239 5.76 -33.25 -4.37
CA SER A 239 4.59 -34.03 -4.75
C SER A 239 3.33 -33.37 -4.17
N PRO A 240 2.21 -33.35 -4.90
CA PRO A 240 0.95 -32.83 -4.39
C PRO A 240 0.43 -33.68 -3.24
N TYR A 241 -0.05 -33.04 -2.18
CA TYR A 241 -0.55 -33.73 -0.98
C TYR A 241 -1.75 -32.98 -0.40
N LEU A 242 -2.80 -33.71 0.01
CA LEU A 242 -3.88 -33.18 0.83
C LEU A 242 -4.25 -34.19 1.95
N PRO A 243 -4.59 -33.70 3.15
CA PRO A 243 -5.11 -34.53 4.22
C PRO A 243 -6.34 -35.34 3.82
N SER A 244 -6.39 -36.59 4.27
CA SER A 244 -7.52 -37.49 4.00
C SER A 244 -8.86 -36.95 4.51
N CYS A 245 -8.84 -36.11 5.56
CA CYS A 245 -10.03 -35.49 6.13
C CYS A 245 -10.68 -34.42 5.23
N LEU A 246 -9.99 -33.92 4.21
CA LEU A 246 -10.51 -32.97 3.22
C LEU A 246 -11.09 -33.67 1.99
N MET A 247 -11.07 -35.01 1.96
CA MET A 247 -11.49 -35.82 0.84
C MET A 247 -12.75 -36.59 1.19
N LYS A 248 -13.71 -36.68 0.25
CA LYS A 248 -14.98 -37.37 0.50
C LYS A 248 -14.80 -38.88 0.66
N ASN A 249 -13.88 -39.45 -0.12
CA ASN A 249 -13.67 -40.89 -0.19
C ASN A 249 -12.36 -41.36 0.49
N GLY A 250 -11.49 -40.46 0.94
CA GLY A 250 -10.22 -40.80 1.59
C GLY A 250 -9.24 -41.66 0.76
N THR A 251 -9.50 -41.82 -0.55
CA THR A 251 -8.79 -42.77 -1.44
C THR A 251 -8.38 -42.19 -2.78
N ALA A 252 -8.46 -40.87 -2.99
CA ALA A 252 -7.97 -40.31 -4.25
C ALA A 252 -6.44 -40.23 -4.18
N ASN A 253 -5.76 -40.84 -5.15
CA ASN A 253 -4.31 -40.87 -5.19
C ASN A 253 -3.83 -39.64 -5.94
N PHE A 254 -3.03 -38.83 -5.26
CA PHE A 254 -2.29 -37.76 -5.89
C PHE A 254 -1.17 -38.33 -6.78
N SER A 255 -0.77 -37.59 -7.81
CA SER A 255 0.44 -37.91 -8.57
C SER A 255 1.68 -37.83 -7.67
N SER A 256 2.71 -38.63 -7.95
CA SER A 256 3.97 -38.60 -7.19
C SER A 256 5.14 -38.27 -8.11
N ASN A 257 5.90 -37.26 -7.72
CA ASN A 257 7.07 -36.74 -8.42
C ASN A 257 8.39 -37.26 -7.83
N ALA A 258 8.34 -38.15 -6.82
CA ALA A 258 9.52 -38.68 -6.14
C ALA A 258 10.56 -39.31 -7.09
N TRP A 259 10.13 -39.88 -8.23
CA TRP A 259 11.04 -40.42 -9.24
C TRP A 259 11.94 -39.37 -9.92
N GLN A 260 11.56 -38.09 -9.85
CA GLN A 260 12.30 -36.97 -10.42
C GLN A 260 13.33 -36.37 -9.45
N ALA A 261 13.38 -36.81 -8.20
CA ALA A 261 14.35 -36.35 -7.19
C ALA A 261 15.82 -36.49 -7.65
N GLU A 262 16.13 -37.52 -8.45
CA GLU A 262 17.47 -37.70 -9.05
C GLU A 262 17.84 -36.58 -10.02
N LYS A 263 16.86 -35.96 -10.70
CA LYS A 263 17.11 -34.83 -11.60
C LYS A 263 17.52 -33.60 -10.81
N CYS A 264 16.87 -33.34 -9.67
CA CYS A 264 17.21 -32.24 -8.76
C CYS A 264 18.66 -32.35 -8.28
N ARG A 265 19.08 -33.54 -7.83
CA ARG A 265 20.47 -33.78 -7.41
C ARG A 265 21.49 -33.54 -8.52
N LYS A 266 21.17 -33.93 -9.77
CA LYS A 266 22.03 -33.67 -10.93
C LYS A 266 22.06 -32.19 -11.32
N GLY A 267 20.94 -31.47 -11.17
CA GLY A 267 20.86 -30.02 -11.36
C GLY A 267 21.76 -29.29 -10.35
N ALA A 268 21.66 -29.64 -9.08
CA ALA A 268 22.49 -29.08 -8.02
C ALA A 268 24.00 -29.35 -8.21
N THR A 269 24.40 -30.49 -8.76
CA THR A 269 25.82 -30.77 -9.05
C THR A 269 26.37 -30.03 -10.28
N ASN A 270 25.50 -29.65 -11.23
CA ASN A 270 25.90 -28.93 -12.45
C ASN A 270 25.93 -27.41 -12.25
N ALA A 271 25.09 -26.89 -11.35
CA ALA A 271 25.21 -25.54 -10.79
C ALA A 271 26.39 -25.53 -9.79
N GLY A 272 27.62 -25.60 -10.30
CA GLY A 272 28.82 -25.51 -9.48
C GLY A 272 28.80 -24.20 -8.68
N SER A 273 28.90 -24.30 -7.36
CA SER A 273 28.58 -23.29 -6.32
C SER A 273 27.08 -23.17 -6.04
N SER A 274 26.71 -23.38 -4.79
CA SER A 274 25.38 -23.07 -4.27
C SER A 274 24.93 -21.70 -4.79
N SER A 275 23.73 -21.61 -5.38
CA SER A 275 23.08 -20.33 -5.71
C SER A 275 22.96 -19.40 -4.49
N ILE A 276 23.16 -19.96 -3.30
CA ILE A 276 23.24 -19.30 -2.01
C ILE A 276 24.63 -18.68 -1.86
N GLN A 277 24.67 -17.34 -1.75
CA GLN A 277 25.90 -16.54 -1.60
C GLN A 277 26.63 -16.77 -0.27
N ASP A 278 25.96 -17.42 0.67
CA ASP A 278 26.53 -17.87 1.92
C ASP A 278 27.23 -19.23 1.72
N ALA A 279 28.56 -19.19 1.71
CA ALA A 279 29.39 -20.34 1.33
C ALA A 279 29.37 -21.49 2.35
N ASP A 280 28.88 -21.29 3.58
CA ASP A 280 28.90 -22.29 4.66
C ASP A 280 27.65 -22.19 5.56
N LEU A 281 26.53 -22.78 5.12
CA LEU A 281 25.31 -22.89 5.94
C LEU A 281 25.57 -23.73 7.20
N SER A 282 25.32 -23.15 8.39
CA SER A 282 25.37 -23.84 9.67
C SER A 282 24.01 -24.48 9.97
N PHE A 283 23.95 -25.81 10.14
CA PHE A 283 22.69 -26.51 10.42
C PHE A 283 22.55 -26.81 11.92
N ALA A 284 21.67 -26.10 12.64
CA ALA A 284 21.30 -26.44 14.00
C ALA A 284 20.10 -27.39 14.07
N ILE A 285 19.19 -27.34 13.08
CA ILE A 285 17.97 -28.16 13.02
C ILE A 285 17.80 -28.82 11.64
N VAL A 286 17.47 -30.11 11.69
CA VAL A 286 17.12 -30.92 10.51
C VAL A 286 15.76 -31.54 10.71
N LEU A 287 14.92 -31.48 9.67
CA LEU A 287 13.60 -32.08 9.64
C LEU A 287 13.58 -33.30 8.69
N GLU A 288 12.84 -34.33 9.10
CA GLU A 288 12.68 -35.58 8.33
C GLU A 288 11.27 -35.65 7.73
N ASN A 289 11.17 -35.92 6.42
CA ASN A 289 9.92 -36.14 5.67
C ASN A 289 8.87 -35.07 5.98
N VAL A 290 9.14 -33.86 5.48
CA VAL A 290 8.32 -32.68 5.73
C VAL A 290 7.17 -32.59 4.74
N ARG A 291 5.97 -32.40 5.28
CA ARG A 291 4.79 -32.00 4.54
C ARG A 291 4.44 -30.58 4.90
N LEU A 292 4.15 -29.81 3.87
CA LEU A 292 3.80 -28.42 3.97
C LEU A 292 2.32 -28.26 3.62
N MET A 293 1.58 -27.62 4.52
CA MET A 293 0.23 -27.15 4.29
C MET A 293 0.20 -25.64 4.48
N VAL A 294 -0.25 -24.91 3.47
CA VAL A 294 -0.41 -23.47 3.54
C VAL A 294 -1.90 -23.14 3.53
N GLY A 295 -2.33 -22.33 4.48
CA GLY A 295 -3.72 -21.94 4.66
C GLY A 295 -3.96 -20.50 4.27
N GLU A 296 -4.98 -20.27 3.46
CA GLU A 296 -5.45 -18.95 3.07
C GLU A 296 -6.97 -18.84 3.26
N TRP A 297 -7.46 -17.63 3.48
CA TRP A 297 -8.89 -17.34 3.40
C TRP A 297 -9.14 -16.25 2.36
N ILE A 298 -10.02 -16.53 1.41
CA ILE A 298 -10.44 -15.62 0.35
C ILE A 298 -11.95 -15.42 0.46
N PRO A 299 -12.48 -14.22 0.19
CA PRO A 299 -13.93 -14.02 0.12
C PRO A 299 -14.54 -14.92 -0.96
N PHE A 300 -15.14 -16.03 -0.50
CA PHE A 300 -15.96 -16.94 -1.30
C PHE A 300 -17.37 -17.01 -0.73
N GLY A 301 -18.32 -17.27 -1.62
CA GLY A 301 -19.66 -17.72 -1.27
C GLY A 301 -20.03 -19.00 -2.00
N PRO A 302 -21.10 -19.69 -1.58
CA PRO A 302 -21.54 -20.94 -2.21
C PRO A 302 -21.83 -20.80 -3.72
N ASN A 303 -22.37 -19.67 -4.17
CA ASN A 303 -22.60 -19.45 -5.60
C ASN A 303 -21.30 -19.27 -6.39
N GLN A 304 -20.23 -18.82 -5.73
CA GLN A 304 -18.93 -18.65 -6.39
C GLN A 304 -18.22 -19.99 -6.57
N ILE A 305 -18.38 -20.96 -5.64
CA ILE A 305 -17.82 -22.31 -5.83
C ILE A 305 -18.55 -23.07 -6.94
N VAL A 306 -19.87 -22.89 -7.07
CA VAL A 306 -20.64 -23.46 -8.18
C VAL A 306 -20.15 -22.90 -9.52
N LEU A 307 -19.99 -21.56 -9.61
CA LEU A 307 -19.44 -20.92 -10.80
C LEU A 307 -18.02 -21.40 -11.13
N LEU A 308 -17.19 -21.60 -10.10
CA LEU A 308 -15.84 -22.13 -10.27
C LEU A 308 -15.89 -23.58 -10.80
N ASN A 309 -16.76 -24.42 -10.26
CA ASN A 309 -16.95 -25.80 -10.68
C ASN A 309 -17.39 -25.88 -12.16
N ASP A 310 -18.30 -25.00 -12.58
CA ASP A 310 -18.70 -24.88 -13.98
C ASP A 310 -17.51 -24.43 -14.85
N ARG A 311 -16.73 -23.43 -14.40
CA ARG A 311 -15.53 -22.94 -15.14
C ARG A 311 -14.42 -23.99 -15.25
N LEU A 312 -14.24 -24.82 -14.21
CA LEU A 312 -13.26 -25.90 -14.19
C LEU A 312 -13.71 -27.11 -15.05
N GLY A 313 -14.96 -27.12 -15.50
CA GLY A 313 -15.52 -28.24 -16.24
C GLY A 313 -15.66 -29.49 -15.37
N SER A 314 -15.91 -29.36 -14.07
CA SER A 314 -15.99 -30.52 -13.16
C SER A 314 -17.12 -31.50 -13.53
N LEU A 315 -18.20 -30.97 -14.10
CA LEU A 315 -19.33 -31.73 -14.63
C LEU A 315 -19.13 -32.21 -16.08
N GLU A 316 -18.09 -31.76 -16.76
CA GLU A 316 -17.81 -32.11 -18.15
C GLU A 316 -17.04 -33.43 -18.27
N ARG A 317 -17.00 -34.00 -19.48
CA ARG A 317 -16.26 -35.25 -19.75
C ARG A 317 -14.74 -35.04 -19.71
N CYS A 318 -14.28 -33.86 -20.09
CA CYS A 318 -12.88 -33.47 -20.04
C CYS A 318 -12.70 -32.53 -18.85
N GLN A 319 -12.35 -33.10 -17.70
CA GLN A 319 -12.17 -32.34 -16.46
C GLN A 319 -10.82 -31.64 -16.44
N GLY A 320 -10.80 -30.40 -15.95
CA GLY A 320 -9.57 -29.61 -15.84
C GLY A 320 -9.10 -29.02 -17.17
N GLY A 321 -7.86 -28.53 -17.20
CA GLY A 321 -7.34 -27.83 -18.37
C GLY A 321 -6.21 -26.84 -18.03
N LEU A 322 -5.91 -25.97 -18.99
CA LEU A 322 -5.00 -24.84 -18.83
C LEU A 322 -5.81 -23.58 -18.57
N PHE A 323 -5.43 -22.82 -17.55
CA PHE A 323 -6.13 -21.61 -17.11
C PHE A 323 -5.21 -20.38 -17.17
N THR A 324 -5.83 -19.21 -17.34
CA THR A 324 -5.18 -17.90 -17.34
C THR A 324 -6.11 -16.86 -16.69
N SER A 325 -5.52 -15.84 -16.06
CA SER A 325 -6.21 -14.66 -15.54
C SER A 325 -6.48 -13.57 -16.59
N GLU A 326 -5.87 -13.68 -17.78
CA GLU A 326 -6.08 -12.76 -18.90
C GLU A 326 -7.53 -12.88 -19.42
N LEU A 327 -8.19 -11.73 -19.57
CA LEU A 327 -9.55 -11.66 -20.11
C LEU A 327 -9.50 -11.70 -21.63
N ASP A 328 -10.33 -12.54 -22.23
CA ASP A 328 -10.52 -12.55 -23.68
C ASP A 328 -11.53 -11.46 -24.07
N ASP A 329 -11.02 -10.35 -24.61
CA ASP A 329 -11.84 -9.23 -25.09
C ASP A 329 -12.63 -9.56 -26.37
N ALA A 330 -12.26 -10.62 -27.11
CA ALA A 330 -12.84 -10.98 -28.40
C ALA A 330 -13.03 -12.51 -28.55
N PRO A 331 -13.97 -13.12 -27.80
CA PRO A 331 -14.16 -14.57 -27.75
C PRO A 331 -14.66 -15.21 -29.06
N THR A 332 -15.09 -14.39 -30.02
CA THR A 332 -15.55 -14.83 -31.34
C THR A 332 -14.44 -14.83 -32.40
N SER A 333 -13.24 -14.37 -32.05
CA SER A 333 -12.08 -14.37 -32.95
C SER A 333 -11.49 -15.77 -33.12
N THR A 334 -10.75 -15.98 -34.22
CA THR A 334 -10.26 -17.31 -34.61
C THR A 334 -8.96 -17.73 -33.93
N SER A 335 -8.20 -16.79 -33.35
CA SER A 335 -6.89 -17.04 -32.76
C SER A 335 -6.73 -16.21 -31.49
N LEU A 336 -6.31 -16.85 -30.42
CA LEU A 336 -6.01 -16.23 -29.14
C LEU A 336 -4.51 -16.42 -28.87
N ALA A 337 -3.81 -15.32 -28.61
CA ALA A 337 -2.40 -15.32 -28.23
C ALA A 337 -2.30 -14.90 -26.76
N ILE A 338 -1.82 -15.81 -25.91
CA ILE A 338 -1.67 -15.61 -24.46
C ILE A 338 -0.19 -15.75 -24.11
N ASN A 339 0.24 -15.02 -23.09
CA ASN A 339 1.60 -15.11 -22.57
C ASN A 339 1.89 -16.49 -21.93
N PRO A 340 3.15 -16.97 -21.96
CA PRO A 340 3.52 -18.23 -21.30
C PRO A 340 3.37 -18.13 -19.77
N GLY A 341 3.19 -19.28 -19.11
CA GLY A 341 2.93 -19.34 -17.65
C GLY A 341 1.51 -19.77 -17.28
N LEU A 342 0.88 -20.60 -18.13
CA LEU A 342 -0.46 -21.14 -17.90
C LEU A 342 -0.47 -22.11 -16.71
N THR A 343 -1.58 -22.13 -15.99
CA THR A 343 -1.80 -23.01 -14.85
C THR A 343 -2.54 -24.26 -15.31
N LYS A 344 -1.92 -25.42 -15.16
CA LYS A 344 -2.51 -26.72 -15.51
C LYS A 344 -3.20 -27.28 -14.28
N ILE A 345 -4.46 -27.68 -14.45
CA ILE A 345 -5.29 -28.18 -13.34
C ILE A 345 -5.85 -29.55 -13.69
N ALA A 346 -5.76 -30.49 -12.75
CA ALA A 346 -6.37 -31.81 -12.81
C ALA A 346 -7.27 -32.01 -11.58
N ILE A 347 -8.57 -32.16 -11.80
CA ILE A 347 -9.55 -32.31 -10.70
C ILE A 347 -9.43 -33.72 -10.11
N VAL A 348 -9.37 -33.80 -8.78
CA VAL A 348 -9.20 -35.05 -8.03
C VAL A 348 -10.52 -35.47 -7.37
N ASP A 349 -11.15 -34.55 -6.65
CA ASP A 349 -12.41 -34.79 -5.92
C ASP A 349 -13.21 -33.48 -5.89
N PHE A 350 -14.53 -33.54 -5.93
CA PHE A 350 -15.35 -32.33 -5.80
C PHE A 350 -16.74 -32.62 -5.28
N GLU A 351 -17.29 -31.65 -4.58
CA GLU A 351 -18.69 -31.56 -4.20
C GLU A 351 -19.24 -30.24 -4.75
N PHE A 352 -20.28 -30.37 -5.59
CA PHE A 352 -20.75 -29.30 -6.46
C PHE A 352 -21.04 -27.97 -5.73
N ASP A 353 -21.60 -28.03 -4.53
CA ASP A 353 -22.01 -26.89 -3.72
C ASP A 353 -21.06 -26.56 -2.55
N CYS A 354 -20.11 -27.45 -2.23
CA CYS A 354 -19.27 -27.31 -1.04
C CYS A 354 -17.80 -27.08 -1.37
N PHE A 355 -17.12 -28.00 -2.06
CA PHE A 355 -15.66 -27.91 -2.20
C PHE A 355 -15.14 -28.53 -3.50
N THR A 356 -13.93 -28.15 -3.88
CA THR A 356 -13.23 -28.70 -5.05
C THR A 356 -11.77 -28.96 -4.69
N ASN A 357 -11.33 -30.20 -4.92
CA ASN A 357 -9.96 -30.67 -4.75
C ASN A 357 -9.33 -30.92 -6.13
N PHE A 358 -8.16 -30.36 -6.35
CA PHE A 358 -7.44 -30.54 -7.60
C PHE A 358 -5.91 -30.46 -7.42
N GLU A 359 -5.20 -31.04 -8.37
CA GLU A 359 -3.77 -30.86 -8.56
C GLU A 359 -3.53 -29.67 -9.48
N ALA A 360 -2.56 -28.83 -9.14
CA ALA A 360 -2.16 -27.69 -9.95
C ALA A 360 -0.64 -27.68 -10.19
N ASP A 361 -0.26 -27.49 -11.46
CA ASP A 361 1.12 -27.32 -11.92
C ASP A 361 1.25 -25.99 -12.69
N ILE A 362 2.34 -25.24 -12.48
CA ILE A 362 2.62 -24.02 -13.25
C ILE A 362 3.48 -24.37 -14.46
N TYR A 363 2.99 -24.07 -15.67
CA TYR A 363 3.72 -24.32 -16.91
C TYR A 363 4.51 -23.06 -17.30
N ALA A 364 5.61 -22.81 -16.59
CA ALA A 364 6.56 -21.74 -16.91
C ALA A 364 7.79 -22.30 -17.66
N PRO A 365 8.39 -21.54 -18.60
CA PRO A 365 9.67 -21.91 -19.20
C PRO A 365 10.75 -21.87 -18.11
N ILE A 366 11.35 -23.03 -17.83
CA ILE A 366 12.39 -23.19 -16.80
C ILE A 366 13.68 -22.49 -17.28
N GLU A 367 14.29 -21.68 -16.42
CA GLU A 367 15.61 -21.07 -16.71
C GLU A 367 16.73 -22.12 -16.73
N ASP A 368 17.75 -21.92 -17.55
CA ASP A 368 18.85 -22.87 -17.74
C ASP A 368 19.69 -23.02 -16.45
N GLY A 369 19.43 -24.07 -15.66
CA GLY A 369 20.29 -24.50 -14.54
C GLY A 369 19.57 -24.85 -13.24
N ILE A 370 18.36 -24.35 -13.02
CA ILE A 370 17.58 -24.57 -11.80
C ILE A 370 16.41 -25.50 -12.12
N ILE A 371 16.24 -26.58 -11.36
CA ILE A 371 15.13 -27.52 -11.54
C ILE A 371 14.15 -27.33 -10.38
N GLN A 372 13.05 -26.63 -10.66
CA GLN A 372 11.90 -26.47 -9.77
C GLN A 372 10.74 -27.26 -10.36
N ILE A 373 10.33 -28.32 -9.66
CA ILE A 373 9.19 -29.13 -10.05
C ILE A 373 8.18 -29.05 -8.92
N GLU A 374 7.22 -28.16 -9.13
CA GLU A 374 6.23 -27.79 -8.14
C GLU A 374 4.85 -28.29 -8.56
N SER A 375 4.30 -29.20 -7.75
CA SER A 375 2.95 -29.70 -7.90
C SER A 375 2.19 -29.50 -6.61
N PHE A 376 1.08 -28.76 -6.67
CA PHE A 376 0.26 -28.40 -5.51
C PHE A 376 -1.00 -29.26 -5.44
N GLY A 377 -1.28 -29.83 -4.27
CA GLY A 377 -2.62 -30.31 -3.93
C GLY A 377 -3.44 -29.16 -3.35
N MET A 378 -4.57 -28.81 -3.95
CA MET A 378 -5.36 -27.64 -3.56
C MET A 378 -6.78 -28.04 -3.18
N HIS A 379 -7.22 -27.62 -1.99
CA HIS A 379 -8.59 -27.75 -1.50
C HIS A 379 -9.22 -26.37 -1.41
N LEU A 380 -10.27 -26.13 -2.19
CA LEU A 380 -11.06 -24.91 -2.15
C LEU A 380 -12.43 -25.22 -1.57
N ASN A 381 -12.76 -24.60 -0.44
CA ASN A 381 -14.07 -24.73 0.18
C ASN A 381 -14.94 -23.49 -0.10
N GLY A 382 -16.25 -23.68 -0.20
CA GLY A 382 -17.24 -22.63 -0.46
C GLY A 382 -17.39 -21.61 0.67
N ASP A 383 -16.80 -21.91 1.84
CA ASP A 383 -16.65 -20.98 2.96
C ASP A 383 -15.43 -20.03 2.82
N GLY A 384 -14.65 -20.17 1.75
CA GLY A 384 -13.46 -19.37 1.46
C GLY A 384 -12.17 -19.88 2.06
N SER A 385 -12.18 -21.02 2.75
CA SER A 385 -10.95 -21.68 3.18
C SER A 385 -10.26 -22.33 1.98
N ILE A 386 -9.00 -21.97 1.78
CA ILE A 386 -8.13 -22.59 0.79
C ILE A 386 -6.96 -23.24 1.52
N VAL A 387 -6.71 -24.50 1.21
CA VAL A 387 -5.55 -25.24 1.71
C VAL A 387 -4.72 -25.68 0.51
N TYR A 388 -3.47 -25.28 0.50
CA TYR A 388 -2.44 -25.77 -0.41
C TYR A 388 -1.62 -26.80 0.34
N GLY A 389 -1.38 -27.95 -0.24
CA GLY A 389 -0.58 -28.99 0.37
C GLY A 389 0.40 -29.62 -0.59
N MET A 390 1.61 -29.88 -0.09
CA MET A 390 2.66 -30.56 -0.81
C MET A 390 3.56 -31.35 0.13
N GLU A 391 4.15 -32.42 -0.37
CA GLU A 391 5.18 -33.22 0.27
C GLU A 391 6.53 -32.92 -0.40
N ILE A 392 7.55 -32.64 0.40
CA ILE A 392 8.87 -32.26 -0.12
C ILE A 392 9.71 -33.52 -0.30
N ASP A 393 9.97 -33.91 -1.56
CA ASP A 393 10.68 -35.15 -1.89
C ASP A 393 12.21 -34.98 -1.89
N ALA A 394 12.71 -33.82 -2.35
CA ALA A 394 14.14 -33.51 -2.39
C ALA A 394 14.38 -31.99 -2.48
N THR A 395 15.50 -31.54 -1.89
CA THR A 395 16.00 -30.17 -2.05
C THR A 395 17.49 -30.19 -2.33
N MET A 396 17.92 -29.48 -3.37
CA MET A 396 19.33 -29.38 -3.79
C MET A 396 20.00 -30.76 -3.93
N ASP A 397 21.04 -31.02 -3.15
CA ASP A 397 21.80 -32.26 -3.09
C ASP A 397 21.24 -33.29 -2.08
N ARG A 398 20.19 -32.94 -1.32
CA ARG A 398 19.67 -33.70 -0.16
C ARG A 398 18.31 -34.35 -0.43
N SER A 399 18.09 -35.49 0.23
CA SER A 399 16.84 -36.27 0.18
C SER A 399 15.81 -35.78 1.21
N ALA A 400 14.55 -36.21 1.09
CA ALA A 400 13.46 -35.89 2.03
C ALA A 400 13.78 -36.16 3.51
N ASP A 401 14.63 -37.14 3.81
CA ASP A 401 15.07 -37.47 5.17
C ASP A 401 16.01 -36.41 5.78
N PHE A 402 16.58 -35.51 4.97
CA PHE A 402 17.46 -34.45 5.45
C PHE A 402 17.04 -33.12 4.83
N LEU A 403 16.11 -32.43 5.50
CA LEU A 403 15.71 -31.08 5.11
C LEU A 403 16.24 -30.03 6.09
N CYS A 404 16.95 -29.05 5.54
CA CYS A 404 17.42 -27.87 6.28
C CYS A 404 16.33 -26.80 6.35
N VAL A 405 16.25 -26.10 7.48
CA VAL A 405 15.29 -25.02 7.68
C VAL A 405 15.55 -23.84 6.73
N ASP A 406 16.82 -23.57 6.39
CA ASP A 406 17.19 -22.46 5.47
C ASP A 406 16.73 -22.69 4.02
N HIS A 407 16.78 -23.94 3.56
CA HIS A 407 16.24 -24.33 2.26
C HIS A 407 14.72 -24.23 2.26
N LEU A 408 14.09 -24.64 3.37
CA LEU A 408 12.64 -24.56 3.54
C LEU A 408 12.15 -23.10 3.56
N ALA A 409 12.89 -22.18 4.20
CA ALA A 409 12.55 -20.76 4.23
C ALA A 409 12.52 -20.14 2.82
N ARG A 410 13.45 -20.53 1.95
CA ARG A 410 13.49 -20.08 0.53
C ARG A 410 12.38 -20.73 -0.29
N LEU A 411 12.18 -22.04 -0.15
CA LEU A 411 11.08 -22.78 -0.79
C LEU A 411 9.71 -22.17 -0.44
N LEU A 412 9.51 -21.72 0.80
CA LEU A 412 8.26 -21.09 1.23
C LEU A 412 7.94 -19.78 0.51
N VAL A 413 8.95 -19.05 0.03
CA VAL A 413 8.74 -17.85 -0.79
C VAL A 413 8.12 -18.23 -2.13
N ASP A 414 8.70 -19.23 -2.80
CA ASP A 414 8.22 -19.73 -4.09
C ASP A 414 6.79 -20.23 -3.94
N VAL A 415 6.55 -21.08 -2.92
CA VAL A 415 5.21 -21.56 -2.55
C VAL A 415 4.23 -20.41 -2.35
N ASP A 416 4.61 -19.31 -1.69
CA ASP A 416 3.72 -18.18 -1.46
C ASP A 416 3.40 -17.41 -2.74
N LEU A 417 4.39 -17.14 -3.59
CA LEU A 417 4.19 -16.38 -4.83
C LEU A 417 3.42 -17.20 -5.87
N ASP A 418 3.77 -18.47 -6.03
CA ASP A 418 3.21 -19.34 -7.05
C ASP A 418 1.80 -19.82 -6.70
N SER A 419 1.53 -20.14 -5.44
CA SER A 419 0.15 -20.41 -5.00
C SER A 419 -0.77 -19.19 -5.19
N SER A 420 -0.26 -17.97 -4.96
CA SER A 420 -1.00 -16.72 -5.22
C SER A 420 -1.33 -16.57 -6.70
N LYS A 421 -0.38 -16.92 -7.58
CA LYS A 421 -0.55 -16.89 -9.04
C LYS A 421 -1.59 -17.90 -9.50
N ILE A 422 -1.52 -19.15 -9.04
CA ILE A 422 -2.50 -20.20 -9.38
C ILE A 422 -3.92 -19.79 -9.03
N ILE A 423 -4.15 -19.33 -7.80
CA ILE A 423 -5.48 -18.88 -7.40
C ILE A 423 -5.93 -17.65 -8.19
N ASN A 424 -5.04 -16.70 -8.46
CA ASN A 424 -5.42 -15.51 -9.21
C ASN A 424 -5.98 -15.81 -10.62
N ASP A 425 -5.50 -16.89 -11.27
CA ASP A 425 -6.05 -17.37 -12.55
C ASP A 425 -7.46 -17.96 -12.42
N LEU A 426 -7.76 -18.55 -11.26
CA LEU A 426 -9.04 -19.18 -10.94
C LEU A 426 -10.11 -18.19 -10.47
N LEU A 427 -9.73 -17.08 -9.85
CA LEU A 427 -10.66 -16.11 -9.28
C LEU A 427 -11.42 -15.31 -10.34
N SER A 428 -12.67 -14.99 -10.01
CA SER A 428 -13.47 -14.06 -10.80
C SER A 428 -12.95 -12.62 -10.71
N PRO A 429 -13.27 -11.74 -11.69
CA PRO A 429 -12.90 -10.32 -11.62
C PRO A 429 -13.42 -9.62 -10.36
N HIS A 430 -14.62 -9.97 -9.89
CA HIS A 430 -15.19 -9.43 -8.65
C HIS A 430 -14.38 -9.84 -7.42
N GLN A 431 -13.99 -11.11 -7.31
CA GLN A 431 -13.15 -11.57 -6.20
C GLN A 431 -11.76 -10.92 -6.21
N ARG A 432 -11.18 -10.70 -7.39
CA ARG A 432 -9.93 -9.94 -7.54
C ARG A 432 -10.08 -8.52 -6.99
N ALA A 433 -11.18 -7.83 -7.31
CA ALA A 433 -11.47 -6.50 -6.76
C ALA A 433 -11.62 -6.50 -5.21
N LEU A 434 -12.26 -7.54 -4.63
CA LEU A 434 -12.35 -7.68 -3.17
C LEU A 434 -10.97 -7.89 -2.53
N LEU A 435 -10.09 -8.69 -3.15
CA LEU A 435 -8.73 -8.90 -2.68
C LEU A 435 -7.87 -7.65 -2.82
N ASP A 436 -7.94 -6.96 -3.96
CA ASP A 436 -7.23 -5.69 -4.17
C ASP A 436 -7.66 -4.64 -3.15
N MET A 437 -8.94 -4.63 -2.76
CA MET A 437 -9.45 -3.78 -1.70
C MET A 437 -8.79 -4.11 -0.35
N LEU A 438 -8.74 -5.39 0.02
CA LEU A 438 -8.17 -5.86 1.30
C LEU A 438 -6.66 -5.62 1.39
N PHE A 439 -5.94 -5.82 0.27
CA PHE A 439 -4.47 -5.75 0.18
C PHE A 439 -3.95 -4.46 -0.47
N MET A 440 -4.80 -3.45 -0.69
CA MET A 440 -4.41 -2.13 -1.21
C MET A 440 -3.70 -2.17 -2.57
N GLY A 441 -4.15 -3.05 -3.46
CA GLY A 441 -3.55 -3.27 -4.79
C GLY A 441 -2.34 -4.21 -4.79
N ASP A 442 -1.96 -4.78 -3.64
CA ASP A 442 -0.89 -5.77 -3.53
C ASP A 442 -1.45 -7.21 -3.32
N ALA A 443 -2.46 -7.58 -4.12
CA ALA A 443 -3.08 -8.89 -4.02
C ALA A 443 -2.19 -10.05 -4.50
N ARG A 444 -0.98 -9.79 -5.00
CA ARG A 444 -0.02 -10.84 -5.40
C ARG A 444 0.80 -11.37 -4.24
N SER A 445 1.05 -10.57 -3.20
CA SER A 445 1.87 -10.94 -2.04
C SER A 445 1.01 -11.11 -0.77
N ARG A 446 -0.02 -11.96 -0.87
CA ARG A 446 -1.00 -12.19 0.22
C ARG A 446 -0.39 -13.04 1.32
N ASN A 447 -0.71 -12.76 2.58
CA ASN A 447 -0.11 -13.53 3.68
C ASN A 447 -0.84 -14.85 3.84
N LYS A 448 -0.07 -15.92 3.93
CA LYS A 448 -0.59 -17.24 4.21
C LYS A 448 -0.01 -17.79 5.49
N PHE A 449 -0.76 -18.66 6.15
CA PHE A 449 -0.29 -19.33 7.35
C PHE A 449 0.35 -20.66 6.97
N ALA A 450 1.62 -20.87 7.31
CA ALA A 450 2.35 -22.10 7.01
C ALA A 450 2.21 -23.11 8.15
N LEU A 451 1.73 -24.31 7.83
CA LEU A 451 1.65 -25.45 8.73
C LEU A 451 2.58 -26.53 8.22
N LEU A 452 3.56 -26.89 9.04
CA LEU A 452 4.54 -27.92 8.74
C LEU A 452 4.27 -29.14 9.61
N THR A 453 4.24 -30.31 8.98
CA THR A 453 4.30 -31.58 9.68
C THR A 453 5.59 -32.29 9.29
N ALA A 454 6.31 -32.80 10.28
CA ALA A 454 7.55 -33.54 10.07
C ALA A 454 7.48 -34.86 10.83
N SER A 455 8.06 -35.92 10.27
CA SER A 455 8.10 -37.23 10.93
C SER A 455 9.07 -37.23 12.11
N GLY A 456 10.12 -36.40 12.03
CA GLY A 456 11.15 -36.27 13.06
C GLY A 456 11.84 -34.90 13.01
N ILE A 457 12.39 -34.50 14.15
CA ILE A 457 13.26 -33.33 14.29
C ILE A 457 14.57 -33.76 14.95
N SER A 458 15.69 -33.36 14.37
CA SER A 458 17.04 -33.62 14.87
C SER A 458 17.76 -32.30 15.14
N PRO A 459 18.41 -32.12 16.30
CA PRO A 459 18.52 -33.06 17.44
C PRO A 459 17.22 -33.18 18.23
N LYS A 460 16.93 -34.38 18.75
CA LYS A 460 15.76 -34.63 19.62
C LYS A 460 15.99 -34.04 21.00
N LEU A 461 15.39 -32.88 21.27
CA LEU A 461 15.51 -32.15 22.53
C LEU A 461 14.12 -31.97 23.19
N PRO A 462 14.00 -31.75 24.50
CA PRO A 462 12.73 -31.38 25.11
C PRO A 462 12.21 -30.04 24.56
N ALA A 463 10.89 -29.84 24.47
CA ALA A 463 10.26 -28.63 23.91
C ALA A 463 10.91 -27.32 24.38
N ARG A 464 11.19 -27.22 25.68
CA ARG A 464 11.78 -26.00 26.28
C ARG A 464 13.18 -25.69 25.79
N ALA A 465 13.93 -26.68 25.33
CA ALA A 465 15.28 -26.50 24.83
C ALA A 465 15.33 -25.94 23.39
N TYR A 466 14.19 -25.89 22.68
CA TYR A 466 14.05 -25.12 21.44
C TYR A 466 13.77 -23.64 21.68
N LEU A 467 13.42 -23.25 22.91
CA LEU A 467 13.30 -21.84 23.35
C LEU A 467 14.55 -21.42 24.14
N ASP A 468 15.73 -21.73 23.59
CA ASP A 468 17.00 -21.39 24.21
C ASP A 468 17.45 -19.95 23.91
N ARG A 469 16.65 -19.18 23.15
CA ARG A 469 17.01 -17.87 22.60
C ARG A 469 18.30 -17.90 21.79
N GLY A 470 18.77 -19.07 21.39
CA GLY A 470 20.02 -19.27 20.67
C GLY A 470 19.80 -19.51 19.19
N GLU A 471 20.79 -20.13 18.55
CA GLU A 471 20.79 -20.47 17.12
C GLU A 471 19.58 -21.33 16.72
N LYS A 472 19.20 -22.31 17.55
CA LYS A 472 18.04 -23.19 17.28
C LYS A 472 16.72 -22.43 17.21
N GLU A 473 16.51 -21.50 18.15
CA GLU A 473 15.32 -20.65 18.15
C GLU A 473 15.34 -19.73 16.92
N ASN A 474 16.51 -19.19 16.55
CA ASN A 474 16.66 -18.31 15.41
C ASN A 474 16.38 -19.02 14.08
N GLU A 475 16.84 -20.26 13.88
CA GLU A 475 16.53 -21.07 12.70
C GLU A 475 15.03 -21.32 12.58
N LEU A 476 14.37 -21.77 13.66
CA LEU A 476 12.91 -22.00 13.64
C LEU A 476 12.12 -20.72 13.35
N LYS A 477 12.62 -19.56 13.81
CA LYS A 477 11.99 -18.26 13.54
C LYS A 477 12.03 -17.86 12.07
N GLN A 478 12.99 -18.36 11.30
CA GLN A 478 13.05 -18.09 9.86
C GLN A 478 11.79 -18.58 9.14
N VAL A 479 11.23 -19.70 9.60
CA VAL A 479 10.08 -20.35 8.96
C VAL A 479 8.75 -20.11 9.70
N LEU A 480 8.75 -20.16 11.04
CA LEU A 480 7.54 -20.04 11.85
C LEU A 480 7.24 -18.61 12.31
N GLY A 481 8.17 -17.68 12.10
CA GLY A 481 8.17 -16.36 12.72
C GLY A 481 8.42 -16.44 14.23
N GLU A 482 8.07 -15.38 14.97
CA GLU A 482 8.29 -15.34 16.43
C GLU A 482 7.51 -16.46 17.14
N LEU A 483 8.23 -17.31 17.90
CA LEU A 483 7.64 -18.45 18.61
C LEU A 483 6.83 -17.98 19.82
N HIS A 484 5.55 -18.37 19.88
CA HIS A 484 4.63 -18.05 20.97
C HIS A 484 4.63 -19.12 22.06
N SER A 485 4.59 -20.39 21.66
CA SER A 485 4.49 -21.50 22.59
C SER A 485 5.08 -22.78 22.01
N VAL A 486 5.77 -23.53 22.86
CA VAL A 486 6.34 -24.83 22.50
C VAL A 486 5.89 -25.85 23.54
N HIS A 487 5.29 -26.94 23.08
CA HIS A 487 4.71 -27.97 23.92
C HIS A 487 5.21 -29.36 23.50
N ASP A 488 5.56 -30.19 24.49
CA ASP A 488 5.78 -31.61 24.27
C ASP A 488 4.42 -32.32 24.28
N ILE A 489 4.10 -33.02 23.20
CA ILE A 489 2.88 -33.83 23.06
C ILE A 489 3.29 -35.30 23.17
N GLY A 490 2.95 -35.93 24.29
CA GLY A 490 3.38 -37.29 24.55
C GLY A 490 4.90 -37.39 24.77
N GLN A 491 5.52 -38.45 24.25
CA GLN A 491 6.97 -38.70 24.41
C GLN A 491 7.80 -38.21 23.22
N ASP A 492 7.28 -38.36 22.00
CA ASP A 492 8.03 -38.11 20.76
C ASP A 492 7.53 -36.91 19.96
N ASP A 493 6.26 -36.50 20.12
CA ASP A 493 5.68 -35.43 19.31
C ASP A 493 5.92 -34.05 19.95
N LYS A 494 6.20 -33.05 19.13
CA LYS A 494 6.53 -31.67 19.54
C LYS A 494 5.72 -30.68 18.74
N LEU A 495 5.06 -29.78 19.45
CA LEU A 495 4.28 -28.70 18.85
C LEU A 495 4.99 -27.38 19.07
N LEU A 496 5.36 -26.72 17.98
CA LEU A 496 5.92 -25.39 17.96
C LEU A 496 4.94 -24.45 17.27
N VAL A 497 4.41 -23.48 18.00
CA VAL A 497 3.46 -22.49 17.46
C VAL A 497 4.16 -21.15 17.38
N GLY A 498 4.33 -20.65 16.16
CA GLY A 498 4.84 -19.32 15.85
C GLY A 498 3.74 -18.36 15.40
N HIS A 499 4.16 -17.13 15.11
CA HIS A 499 3.28 -16.06 14.63
C HIS A 499 2.80 -16.27 13.20
N ASP A 500 3.69 -16.70 12.31
CA ASP A 500 3.44 -16.85 10.86
C ASP A 500 3.27 -18.32 10.44
N GLY A 501 3.66 -19.27 11.32
CA GLY A 501 3.47 -20.69 11.07
C GLY A 501 3.46 -21.57 12.32
N MET A 502 3.15 -22.85 12.11
CA MET A 502 3.14 -23.89 13.13
C MET A 502 3.87 -25.14 12.64
N LEU A 503 4.68 -25.77 13.50
CA LEU A 503 5.37 -27.02 13.22
C LEU A 503 4.92 -28.09 14.22
N LEU A 504 4.43 -29.22 13.70
CA LEU A 504 4.22 -30.45 14.46
C LEU A 504 5.25 -31.48 14.02
N ALA A 505 6.24 -31.75 14.86
CA ALA A 505 7.27 -32.74 14.60
C ALA A 505 7.00 -34.00 15.41
N GLY A 506 6.79 -35.13 14.74
CA GLY A 506 6.70 -36.44 15.37
C GLY A 506 5.99 -37.51 14.52
N PRO A 507 6.18 -38.79 14.84
CA PRO A 507 5.69 -39.90 14.02
C PRO A 507 4.15 -40.01 14.00
N ASN A 508 3.45 -39.45 15.00
CA ASN A 508 1.98 -39.47 15.03
C ASN A 508 1.35 -38.20 14.42
N ALA A 509 2.14 -37.28 13.85
CA ALA A 509 1.64 -36.02 13.31
C ALA A 509 0.48 -36.21 12.30
N ASN A 510 0.55 -37.26 11.48
CA ASN A 510 -0.46 -37.58 10.46
C ASN A 510 -1.82 -37.99 11.04
N LYS A 511 -1.87 -38.57 12.25
CA LYS A 511 -3.13 -39.02 12.85
C LYS A 511 -4.00 -37.85 13.33
N HIS A 512 -3.40 -36.69 13.53
CA HIS A 512 -4.07 -35.50 14.08
C HIS A 512 -4.41 -34.45 13.00
N GLU A 513 -4.31 -34.80 11.72
CA GLU A 513 -4.65 -33.97 10.57
C GLU A 513 -5.97 -33.16 10.72
N PRO A 514 -7.11 -33.74 11.18
CA PRO A 514 -8.35 -32.97 11.31
C PRO A 514 -8.26 -31.78 12.28
N LEU A 515 -7.49 -31.92 13.36
CA LEU A 515 -7.27 -30.84 14.33
C LEU A 515 -6.39 -29.74 13.73
N LEU A 516 -5.37 -30.13 12.96
CA LEU A 516 -4.44 -29.22 12.33
C LEU A 516 -5.12 -28.41 11.21
N VAL A 517 -5.94 -29.05 10.38
CA VAL A 517 -6.74 -28.38 9.34
C VAL A 517 -7.73 -27.39 9.95
N ALA A 518 -8.42 -27.78 11.04
CA ALA A 518 -9.31 -26.86 11.75
C ALA A 518 -8.56 -25.66 12.36
N HIS A 519 -7.35 -25.88 12.86
CA HIS A 519 -6.50 -24.80 13.36
C HIS A 519 -6.03 -23.87 12.24
N LEU A 520 -5.57 -24.44 11.12
CA LEU A 520 -5.15 -23.73 9.92
C LEU A 520 -6.27 -22.81 9.40
N ALA A 521 -7.50 -23.34 9.31
CA ALA A 521 -8.68 -22.59 8.89
C ALA A 521 -9.03 -21.42 9.84
N LEU A 522 -8.82 -21.57 11.15
CA LEU A 522 -9.04 -20.48 12.11
C LEU A 522 -7.96 -19.40 12.00
N LEU A 523 -6.69 -19.79 11.90
CA LEU A 523 -5.58 -18.84 11.81
C LEU A 523 -5.54 -18.09 10.49
N SER A 524 -5.92 -18.72 9.37
CA SER A 524 -6.04 -18.02 8.08
C SER A 524 -7.09 -16.89 8.15
N ARG A 525 -8.21 -17.11 8.84
CA ARG A 525 -9.22 -16.08 9.11
C ARG A 525 -8.72 -15.01 10.07
N GLU A 526 -7.94 -15.38 11.08
CA GLU A 526 -7.31 -14.40 11.98
C GLU A 526 -6.41 -13.42 11.23
N LEU A 527 -5.60 -13.92 10.29
CA LEU A 527 -4.75 -13.09 9.43
C LEU A 527 -5.61 -12.06 8.67
N VAL A 528 -6.71 -12.50 8.04
CA VAL A 528 -7.60 -11.62 7.29
C VAL A 528 -8.26 -10.58 8.19
N VAL A 529 -8.70 -10.94 9.39
CA VAL A 529 -9.23 -9.98 10.38
C VAL A 529 -8.21 -8.87 10.69
N ARG A 530 -6.91 -9.21 10.77
CA ARG A 530 -5.85 -8.23 11.03
C ARG A 530 -5.66 -7.27 9.84
N PHE A 531 -5.67 -7.77 8.62
CA PHE A 531 -5.58 -6.92 7.42
C PHE A 531 -6.83 -6.05 7.24
N PHE A 532 -8.00 -6.63 7.44
CA PHE A 532 -9.27 -5.93 7.40
C PHE A 532 -9.32 -4.76 8.38
N PHE A 533 -8.86 -5.00 9.62
CA PHE A 533 -8.73 -3.97 10.64
C PHE A 533 -7.86 -2.82 10.13
N LYS A 534 -6.63 -3.10 9.67
CA LYS A 534 -5.72 -2.07 9.11
C LYS A 534 -6.38 -1.25 8.00
N ARG A 535 -7.02 -1.92 7.01
CA ARG A 535 -7.67 -1.25 5.88
C ARG A 535 -8.82 -0.34 6.32
N THR A 536 -9.59 -0.78 7.31
CA THR A 536 -10.70 0.00 7.88
C THR A 536 -10.22 1.32 8.51
N PHE A 537 -9.04 1.36 9.13
CA PHE A 537 -8.47 2.61 9.66
C PHE A 537 -8.02 3.57 8.57
N ILE A 538 -7.38 3.05 7.52
CA ILE A 538 -6.93 3.88 6.40
C ILE A 538 -8.13 4.56 5.73
N LEU A 539 -9.23 3.82 5.54
CA LEU A 539 -10.49 4.40 5.07
C LEU A 539 -11.01 5.51 6.01
N GLY A 540 -10.89 5.29 7.33
CA GLY A 540 -11.24 6.28 8.34
C GLY A 540 -10.41 7.56 8.26
N ASP A 541 -9.11 7.45 7.99
CA ASP A 541 -8.22 8.60 7.85
C ASP A 541 -8.48 9.37 6.55
N VAL A 542 -8.68 8.67 5.42
CA VAL A 542 -9.08 9.31 4.16
C VAL A 542 -10.38 10.12 4.33
N LEU A 543 -11.35 9.58 5.07
CA LEU A 543 -12.60 10.28 5.37
C LEU A 543 -12.39 11.50 6.30
N ALA A 544 -11.50 11.39 7.28
CA ALA A 544 -11.14 12.51 8.16
C ALA A 544 -10.45 13.63 7.38
N ARG A 545 -9.51 13.29 6.49
CA ARG A 545 -8.87 14.24 5.57
C ARG A 545 -9.89 14.92 4.66
N ALA A 546 -10.78 14.16 4.03
CA ALA A 546 -11.84 14.70 3.18
C ALA A 546 -12.72 15.71 3.94
N ARG A 547 -13.06 15.42 5.21
CA ARG A 547 -13.81 16.35 6.06
C ARG A 547 -13.03 17.62 6.39
N ASN A 548 -11.73 17.52 6.66
CA ASN A 548 -10.89 18.70 6.92
C ASN A 548 -10.81 19.61 5.69
N TYR A 549 -10.64 19.03 4.49
CA TYR A 549 -10.69 19.79 3.24
C TYR A 549 -12.03 20.50 3.04
N MET A 550 -13.15 19.86 3.40
CA MET A 550 -14.47 20.49 3.37
C MET A 550 -14.61 21.67 4.32
N THR A 551 -13.80 21.78 5.38
CA THR A 551 -13.82 22.95 6.26
C THR A 551 -12.97 24.11 5.74
N SER A 552 -12.02 23.85 4.85
CA SER A 552 -11.11 24.85 4.26
C SER A 552 -11.49 25.26 2.83
N PHE A 553 -12.73 24.98 2.40
CA PHE A 553 -13.19 25.12 1.00
C PHE A 553 -13.14 26.56 0.46
N GLU A 554 -13.19 27.58 1.32
CA GLU A 554 -13.21 28.99 0.90
C GLU A 554 -11.92 29.40 0.15
N MET A 555 -10.84 28.65 0.36
CA MET A 555 -9.54 28.93 -0.24
C MET A 555 -9.43 28.42 -1.69
N ASN A 556 -10.00 27.24 -2.02
CA ASN A 556 -9.79 26.56 -3.31
C ASN A 556 -11.05 25.84 -3.83
N PRO A 557 -11.83 26.42 -4.76
CA PRO A 557 -13.03 25.77 -5.32
C PRO A 557 -12.75 24.57 -6.25
N GLU A 558 -11.56 24.48 -6.86
CA GLU A 558 -11.17 23.35 -7.73
C GLU A 558 -10.97 22.04 -6.95
N GLU A 559 -10.64 22.11 -5.66
CA GLU A 559 -10.47 20.91 -4.81
C GLU A 559 -11.79 20.20 -4.47
N MET A 560 -12.95 20.81 -4.77
CA MET A 560 -14.26 20.26 -4.41
C MET A 560 -14.62 19.01 -5.23
N ASP A 561 -14.28 19.00 -6.53
CA ASP A 561 -14.51 17.84 -7.40
C ASP A 561 -13.62 16.66 -6.99
N ASP A 562 -12.35 16.94 -6.65
CA ASP A 562 -11.44 15.94 -6.08
C ASP A 562 -11.95 15.36 -4.76
N VAL A 563 -12.49 16.20 -3.87
CA VAL A 563 -13.10 15.74 -2.61
C VAL A 563 -14.34 14.89 -2.89
N ARG A 564 -15.17 15.25 -3.87
CA ARG A 564 -16.35 14.47 -4.27
C ARG A 564 -15.94 13.10 -4.79
N ASP A 565 -14.92 13.04 -5.63
CA ASP A 565 -14.38 11.79 -6.16
C ASP A 565 -13.78 10.93 -5.04
N ARG A 566 -13.03 11.52 -4.11
CA ARG A 566 -12.50 10.80 -2.94
C ARG A 566 -13.61 10.24 -2.06
N VAL A 567 -14.67 11.01 -1.78
CA VAL A 567 -15.83 10.56 -1.00
C VAL A 567 -16.59 9.46 -1.73
N SER A 568 -16.73 9.55 -3.06
CA SER A 568 -17.35 8.51 -3.89
C SER A 568 -16.56 7.20 -3.86
N ARG A 569 -15.23 7.28 -4.01
CA ARG A 569 -14.33 6.12 -3.88
C ARG A 569 -14.40 5.52 -2.48
N CYS A 570 -14.39 6.33 -1.43
CA CYS A 570 -14.57 5.85 -0.06
C CYS A 570 -15.92 5.13 0.15
N ALA A 571 -16.98 5.58 -0.51
CA ALA A 571 -18.28 4.92 -0.45
C ALA A 571 -18.24 3.54 -1.11
N HIS A 572 -17.60 3.44 -2.27
CA HIS A 572 -17.39 2.18 -2.96
C HIS A 572 -16.54 1.22 -2.11
N ASP A 573 -15.39 1.67 -1.61
CA ASP A 573 -14.49 0.91 -0.72
C ASP A 573 -15.24 0.39 0.52
N LEU A 574 -16.10 1.22 1.12
CA LEU A 574 -16.88 0.82 2.29
C LEU A 574 -17.86 -0.32 1.99
N VAL A 575 -18.49 -0.31 0.81
CA VAL A 575 -19.41 -1.38 0.39
C VAL A 575 -18.65 -2.70 0.21
N LEU A 576 -17.48 -2.67 -0.43
CA LEU A 576 -16.65 -3.86 -0.60
C LEU A 576 -16.17 -4.42 0.75
N LEU A 577 -15.80 -3.56 1.71
CA LEU A 577 -15.45 -4.01 3.07
C LEU A 577 -16.63 -4.64 3.81
N GLU A 578 -17.84 -4.10 3.65
CA GLU A 578 -19.03 -4.68 4.25
C GLU A 578 -19.30 -6.09 3.69
N GLU A 579 -19.18 -6.27 2.37
CA GLU A 579 -19.32 -7.58 1.71
C GLU A 579 -18.28 -8.59 2.23
N ILE A 580 -17.00 -8.20 2.30
CA ILE A 580 -15.92 -9.07 2.81
C ILE A 580 -16.20 -9.49 4.27
N LEU A 581 -16.65 -8.55 5.11
CA LEU A 581 -16.93 -8.85 6.52
C LEU A 581 -18.15 -9.77 6.67
N GLU A 582 -19.15 -9.65 5.80
CA GLU A 582 -20.31 -10.54 5.78
C GLU A 582 -19.90 -11.96 5.42
N LEU A 583 -19.15 -12.14 4.33
CA LEU A 583 -18.60 -13.44 3.92
C LEU A 583 -17.72 -14.06 5.01
N LEU A 584 -16.87 -13.27 5.66
CA LEU A 584 -16.02 -13.73 6.76
C LEU A 584 -16.85 -14.20 7.98
N ARG A 585 -17.94 -13.49 8.29
CA ARG A 585 -18.82 -13.87 9.40
C ARG A 585 -19.63 -15.12 9.10
N GLU A 586 -20.10 -15.29 7.87
CA GLU A 586 -20.76 -16.52 7.44
C GLU A 586 -19.80 -17.70 7.49
N SER A 587 -18.59 -17.51 7.00
CA SER A 587 -17.51 -18.48 7.07
C SER A 587 -17.18 -18.93 8.50
N LEU A 588 -17.08 -17.98 9.45
CA LEU A 588 -16.87 -18.30 10.88
C LEU A 588 -18.07 -19.05 11.51
N ARG A 589 -19.30 -18.78 11.05
CA ARG A 589 -20.49 -19.51 11.52
C ARG A 589 -20.50 -20.94 10.99
N GLY A 590 -20.17 -21.14 9.71
CA GLY A 590 -20.01 -22.47 9.12
C GLY A 590 -18.97 -23.30 9.86
N LEU A 591 -17.80 -22.69 10.13
CA LEU A 591 -16.71 -23.32 10.87
C LEU A 591 -17.11 -23.75 12.30
N ALA A 592 -18.02 -23.03 12.95
CA ALA A 592 -18.48 -23.39 14.30
C ALA A 592 -19.10 -24.81 14.36
N HIS A 593 -19.68 -25.27 13.24
CA HIS A 593 -20.30 -26.58 13.13
C HIS A 593 -19.32 -27.68 12.72
N THR A 594 -18.21 -27.32 12.07
CA THR A 594 -17.20 -28.27 11.58
C THR A 594 -16.00 -28.41 12.51
N ILE A 595 -15.88 -27.59 13.57
CA ILE A 595 -14.81 -27.74 14.57
C ILE A 595 -14.91 -29.15 15.18
N PRO A 596 -13.85 -29.98 15.05
CA PRO A 596 -13.84 -31.32 15.60
C PRO A 596 -14.04 -31.28 17.11
N SER A 597 -14.84 -32.23 17.61
CA SER A 597 -14.96 -32.47 19.05
C SER A 597 -13.63 -32.99 19.59
N ARG A 598 -13.42 -32.82 20.91
CA ARG A 598 -12.21 -33.34 21.56
C ARG A 598 -12.11 -34.83 21.25
N PRO A 599 -11.01 -35.33 20.67
CA PRO A 599 -10.88 -36.75 20.40
C PRO A 599 -10.98 -37.50 21.72
N THR A 600 -11.93 -38.43 21.81
CA THR A 600 -12.00 -39.36 22.93
C THR A 600 -10.79 -40.31 22.84
N PRO A 601 -10.12 -40.63 23.95
CA PRO A 601 -9.03 -41.61 23.91
C PRO A 601 -9.58 -42.93 23.38
N SER A 602 -9.21 -43.27 22.14
CA SER A 602 -9.47 -44.56 21.53
C SER A 602 -8.38 -45.54 21.96
N ASN A 603 -8.62 -46.85 21.77
CA ASN A 603 -7.64 -47.90 22.07
C ASN A 603 -6.30 -47.75 21.30
N ASP A 604 -6.26 -46.90 20.27
CA ASP A 604 -5.09 -46.69 19.40
C ASP A 604 -4.14 -45.56 19.88
N ASP A 605 -4.57 -44.71 20.83
CA ASP A 605 -3.75 -43.64 21.44
C ASP A 605 -3.76 -43.73 22.99
N PRO A 606 -3.02 -44.70 23.59
CA PRO A 606 -3.00 -44.90 25.04
C PRO A 606 -2.40 -43.71 25.84
N ILE A 607 -1.74 -42.76 25.16
CA ILE A 607 -0.99 -41.65 25.77
C ILE A 607 -1.80 -40.33 25.77
N GLY A 608 -2.92 -40.26 25.04
CA GLY A 608 -3.78 -39.06 25.00
C GLY A 608 -3.18 -37.87 24.24
N GLY A 609 -2.25 -38.10 23.30
CA GLY A 609 -1.59 -37.07 22.50
C GLY A 609 -2.57 -36.15 21.76
N GLY A 610 -3.60 -36.71 21.13
CA GLY A 610 -4.65 -35.92 20.46
C GLY A 610 -5.50 -35.07 21.41
N ALA A 611 -5.72 -35.54 22.65
CA ALA A 611 -6.45 -34.76 23.65
C ALA A 611 -5.59 -33.61 24.20
N ALA A 612 -4.28 -33.85 24.40
CA ALA A 612 -3.32 -32.81 24.77
C ALA A 612 -3.20 -31.76 23.66
N LEU A 613 -3.07 -32.20 22.39
CA LEU A 613 -3.05 -31.31 21.23
C LEU A 613 -4.31 -30.42 21.18
N TYR A 614 -5.49 -31.01 21.37
CA TYR A 614 -6.75 -30.27 21.41
C TYR A 614 -6.77 -29.20 22.52
N ASP A 615 -6.30 -29.55 23.72
CA ASP A 615 -6.27 -28.65 24.87
C ASP A 615 -5.25 -27.51 24.67
N HIS A 616 -4.14 -27.77 23.98
CA HIS A 616 -3.12 -26.75 23.64
C HIS A 616 -3.56 -25.82 22.49
N LEU A 617 -4.23 -26.34 21.46
CA LEU A 617 -4.66 -25.54 20.30
C LEU A 617 -5.82 -24.57 20.64
N GLN A 618 -6.58 -24.83 21.70
CA GLN A 618 -7.67 -23.97 22.20
C GLN A 618 -8.65 -23.48 21.10
N LEU A 619 -8.99 -24.33 20.12
CA LEU A 619 -9.75 -23.98 18.91
C LEU A 619 -11.08 -23.24 19.18
N ARG A 620 -11.80 -23.64 20.24
CA ARG A 620 -13.06 -22.97 20.61
C ARG A 620 -12.86 -21.56 21.15
N LYS A 621 -11.74 -21.33 21.84
CA LYS A 621 -11.41 -20.01 22.39
C LYS A 621 -11.05 -19.06 21.26
N THR A 622 -10.16 -19.49 20.35
CA THR A 622 -9.76 -18.68 19.19
C THR A 622 -10.96 -18.37 18.30
N HIS A 623 -11.84 -19.34 18.02
CA HIS A 623 -13.09 -19.10 17.30
C HIS A 623 -13.98 -18.01 17.94
N LYS A 624 -14.21 -18.10 19.25
CA LYS A 624 -15.02 -17.12 19.99
C LYS A 624 -14.38 -15.73 19.98
N ASP A 625 -13.06 -15.66 20.15
CA ASP A 625 -12.31 -14.40 20.14
C ASP A 625 -12.38 -13.75 18.74
N LEU A 626 -12.26 -14.54 17.67
CA LEU A 626 -12.45 -14.07 16.30
C LEU A 626 -13.87 -13.57 16.03
N GLU A 627 -14.89 -14.28 16.53
CA GLU A 627 -16.29 -13.84 16.39
C GLU A 627 -16.52 -12.49 17.08
N LEU A 628 -15.93 -12.27 18.26
CA LEU A 628 -15.99 -11.00 18.98
C LEU A 628 -15.28 -9.88 18.21
N ARG A 629 -14.10 -10.15 17.62
CA ARG A 629 -13.37 -9.18 16.79
C ARG A 629 -14.16 -8.82 15.53
N CYS A 630 -14.78 -9.78 14.85
CA CYS A 630 -15.64 -9.51 13.69
C CYS A 630 -16.88 -8.67 14.07
N LYS A 631 -17.47 -8.92 15.25
CA LYS A 631 -18.58 -8.09 15.78
C LYS A 631 -18.13 -6.66 16.05
N ASP A 632 -16.90 -6.46 16.52
CA ASP A 632 -16.34 -5.13 16.74
C ASP A 632 -16.06 -4.39 15.42
N LEU A 633 -15.43 -5.06 14.46
CA LEU A 633 -15.23 -4.54 13.10
C LEU A 633 -16.54 -4.10 12.44
N ALA A 634 -17.62 -4.88 12.60
CA ALA A 634 -18.94 -4.52 12.09
C ALA A 634 -19.48 -3.22 12.71
N LYS A 635 -19.19 -2.95 13.99
CA LYS A 635 -19.56 -1.69 14.64
C LYS A 635 -18.75 -0.53 14.08
N LEU A 636 -17.45 -0.73 13.84
CA LEU A 636 -16.57 0.28 13.26
C LEU A 636 -17.03 0.69 11.85
N LEU A 637 -17.32 -0.28 10.97
CA LEU A 637 -17.85 0.01 9.63
C LEU A 637 -19.16 0.78 9.65
N ARG A 638 -20.11 0.40 10.53
CA ARG A 638 -21.36 1.18 10.72
C ARG A 638 -21.07 2.61 11.15
N GLY A 639 -20.09 2.81 12.03
CA GLY A 639 -19.61 4.13 12.42
C GLY A 639 -19.06 4.92 11.23
N PHE A 640 -18.25 4.30 10.38
CA PHE A 640 -17.73 4.93 9.15
C PHE A 640 -18.84 5.23 8.14
N ARG A 641 -19.82 4.34 7.96
CA ARG A 641 -21.00 4.58 7.12
C ARG A 641 -21.79 5.81 7.55
N ALA A 642 -22.00 5.96 8.86
CA ALA A 642 -22.67 7.13 9.42
C ALA A 642 -21.87 8.42 9.17
N LYS A 643 -20.54 8.39 9.39
CA LYS A 643 -19.65 9.52 9.09
C LYS A 643 -19.63 9.86 7.60
N LEU A 644 -19.59 8.87 6.71
CA LEU A 644 -19.63 9.06 5.27
C LEU A 644 -20.94 9.73 4.84
N LYS A 645 -22.08 9.27 5.37
CA LYS A 645 -23.38 9.89 5.12
C LYS A 645 -23.43 11.35 5.60
N GLN A 646 -22.81 11.64 6.73
CA GLN A 646 -22.68 13.01 7.24
C GLN A 646 -21.85 13.87 6.28
N VAL A 647 -20.69 13.39 5.84
CA VAL A 647 -19.79 14.08 4.89
C VAL A 647 -20.48 14.31 3.54
N GLN A 648 -21.21 13.32 3.01
CA GLN A 648 -22.01 13.46 1.79
C GLN A 648 -23.13 14.50 1.94
N SER A 649 -23.82 14.52 3.08
CA SER A 649 -24.85 15.53 3.36
C SER A 649 -24.27 16.94 3.47
N GLN A 650 -23.12 17.09 4.13
CA GLN A 650 -22.41 18.36 4.25
C GLN A 650 -21.97 18.86 2.87
N ASN A 651 -21.41 17.98 2.04
CA ASN A 651 -21.06 18.31 0.66
C ASN A 651 -22.27 18.80 -0.14
N GLY A 652 -23.42 18.12 -0.03
CA GLY A 652 -24.64 18.55 -0.71
C GLY A 652 -25.16 19.92 -0.25
N THR A 653 -25.09 20.21 1.06
CA THR A 653 -25.44 21.54 1.58
C THR A 653 -24.46 22.61 1.10
N MET A 654 -23.16 22.28 1.07
CA MET A 654 -22.09 23.17 0.63
C MET A 654 -22.26 23.57 -0.84
N SER A 655 -22.49 22.61 -1.75
CA SER A 655 -22.76 22.90 -3.16
C SER A 655 -23.97 23.82 -3.34
N LYS A 656 -25.01 23.65 -2.52
CA LYS A 656 -26.17 24.53 -2.54
C LYS A 656 -25.82 25.96 -2.10
N MET A 657 -25.05 26.10 -1.02
CA MET A 657 -24.60 27.40 -0.52
C MET A 657 -23.72 28.15 -1.53
N MET A 658 -22.83 27.44 -2.22
CA MET A 658 -22.00 28.02 -3.29
C MET A 658 -22.88 28.52 -4.45
N LEU A 659 -23.87 27.73 -4.88
CA LEU A 659 -24.80 28.14 -5.92
C LEU A 659 -25.62 29.37 -5.50
N GLU A 660 -26.13 29.39 -4.26
CA GLU A 660 -26.83 30.55 -3.70
C GLU A 660 -25.93 31.79 -3.67
N GLY A 661 -24.65 31.65 -3.29
CA GLY A 661 -23.66 32.72 -3.32
C GLY A 661 -23.40 33.25 -4.72
N LEU A 662 -23.29 32.37 -5.72
CA LEU A 662 -23.15 32.76 -7.13
C LEU A 662 -24.40 33.49 -7.64
N VAL A 663 -25.58 32.99 -7.31
CA VAL A 663 -26.85 33.64 -7.68
C VAL A 663 -26.96 35.02 -7.05
N LEU A 664 -26.67 35.16 -5.76
CA LEU A 664 -26.66 36.45 -5.08
C LEU A 664 -25.61 37.41 -5.65
N GLY A 665 -24.43 36.89 -6.02
CA GLY A 665 -23.40 37.66 -6.70
C GLY A 665 -23.86 38.17 -8.07
N VAL A 666 -24.52 37.31 -8.85
CA VAL A 666 -25.13 37.68 -10.14
C VAL A 666 -26.24 38.70 -9.94
N GLU A 667 -27.15 38.49 -8.99
CA GLU A 667 -28.21 39.44 -8.66
C GLU A 667 -27.65 40.80 -8.25
N ARG A 668 -26.59 40.82 -7.43
CA ARG A 668 -25.91 42.05 -7.04
C ARG A 668 -25.27 42.74 -8.25
N ASN A 669 -24.58 42.01 -9.11
CA ASN A 669 -23.95 42.57 -10.31
C ASN A 669 -25.01 43.09 -11.30
N VAL A 670 -26.11 42.37 -11.48
CA VAL A 670 -27.26 42.81 -12.30
C VAL A 670 -27.91 44.04 -11.67
N GLY A 671 -28.06 44.09 -10.34
CA GLY A 671 -28.57 45.25 -9.62
C GLY A 671 -27.70 46.49 -9.83
N VAL A 672 -26.37 46.35 -9.71
CA VAL A 672 -25.42 47.43 -10.00
C VAL A 672 -25.48 47.87 -11.46
N LEU A 673 -25.61 46.92 -12.40
CA LEU A 673 -25.76 47.23 -13.81
C LEU A 673 -27.10 47.95 -14.09
N ALA A 674 -28.18 47.54 -13.42
CA ALA A 674 -29.49 48.18 -13.50
C ALA A 674 -29.47 49.61 -12.92
N GLU A 675 -28.75 49.84 -11.82
CA GLU A 675 -28.54 51.18 -11.29
C GLU A 675 -27.67 52.04 -12.21
N ALA A 676 -26.58 51.49 -12.75
CA ALA A 676 -25.72 52.19 -13.70
C ALA A 676 -26.48 52.59 -14.98
N THR A 677 -27.31 51.70 -15.51
CA THR A 677 -28.16 51.97 -16.68
C THR A 677 -29.25 52.99 -16.36
N ARG A 678 -29.91 52.92 -15.20
CA ARG A 678 -30.86 53.94 -14.75
C ARG A 678 -30.20 55.31 -14.55
N ALA A 679 -28.99 55.34 -13.99
CA ALA A 679 -28.22 56.58 -13.84
C ALA A 679 -27.88 57.17 -15.22
N ASN A 680 -27.47 56.32 -16.18
CA ASN A 680 -27.19 56.74 -17.54
C ASN A 680 -28.46 57.27 -18.25
N GLN A 681 -29.62 56.61 -18.09
CA GLN A 681 -30.90 57.10 -18.60
C GLN A 681 -31.26 58.47 -18.02
N ARG A 682 -31.13 58.67 -16.70
CA ARG A 682 -31.37 59.98 -16.07
C ARG A 682 -30.43 61.07 -16.61
N SER A 683 -29.17 60.73 -16.84
CA SER A 683 -28.19 61.64 -17.46
C SER A 683 -28.58 62.01 -18.90
N LEU A 684 -29.08 61.04 -19.67
CA LEU A 684 -29.55 61.27 -21.04
C LEU A 684 -30.80 62.15 -21.07
N THR A 685 -31.79 61.92 -20.18
CA THR A 685 -33.00 62.76 -20.10
C THR A 685 -32.65 64.20 -19.71
N GLY A 686 -31.79 64.41 -18.72
CA GLY A 686 -31.35 65.75 -18.32
C GLY A 686 -30.59 66.48 -19.44
N SER A 687 -29.78 65.75 -20.21
CA SER A 687 -29.10 66.31 -21.38
C SER A 687 -30.07 66.68 -22.50
N PHE A 688 -31.13 65.88 -22.70
CA PHE A 688 -32.18 66.16 -23.67
C PHE A 688 -33.00 67.41 -23.31
N ASP A 689 -33.34 67.61 -22.03
CA ASP A 689 -34.03 68.81 -21.57
C ASP A 689 -33.20 70.08 -21.80
N ILE A 690 -31.89 70.02 -21.55
CA ILE A 690 -30.98 71.14 -21.83
C ILE A 690 -30.92 71.44 -23.33
N LEU A 691 -30.82 70.39 -24.15
CA LEU A 691 -30.82 70.51 -25.61
C LEU A 691 -32.14 71.12 -26.12
N LEU A 692 -33.28 70.71 -25.56
CA LEU A 692 -34.60 71.23 -25.90
C LEU A 692 -34.70 72.73 -25.57
N VAL A 693 -34.20 73.15 -24.40
CA VAL A 693 -34.19 74.57 -24.01
C VAL A 693 -33.32 75.39 -24.96
N ILE A 694 -32.17 74.88 -25.38
CA ILE A 694 -31.29 75.55 -26.35
C ILE A 694 -31.98 75.67 -27.71
N PHE A 695 -32.56 74.58 -28.24
CA PHE A 695 -33.30 74.61 -29.51
C PHE A 695 -34.52 75.52 -29.45
N ALA A 696 -35.27 75.50 -28.35
CA ALA A 696 -36.41 76.38 -28.15
C ALA A 696 -35.99 77.85 -28.10
N GLY A 697 -34.85 78.16 -27.48
CA GLY A 697 -34.28 79.49 -27.47
C GLY A 697 -33.89 79.98 -28.86
N ILE A 698 -33.17 79.15 -29.63
CA ILE A 698 -32.80 79.47 -31.02
C ILE A 698 -34.05 79.69 -31.88
N LEU A 699 -35.04 78.80 -31.80
CA LEU A 699 -36.30 78.95 -32.53
C LEU A 699 -37.06 80.22 -32.14
N ALA A 700 -37.12 80.56 -30.85
CA ALA A 700 -37.80 81.75 -30.37
C ALA A 700 -37.18 83.03 -30.94
N PHE A 701 -35.85 83.10 -30.98
CA PHE A 701 -35.11 84.20 -31.59
C PHE A 701 -35.29 84.24 -33.10
N ASP A 702 -35.18 83.11 -33.81
CA ASP A 702 -35.39 83.05 -35.26
C ASP A 702 -36.80 83.51 -35.68
N ILE A 703 -37.84 83.15 -34.91
CA ILE A 703 -39.22 83.60 -35.16
C ILE A 703 -39.33 85.11 -34.96
N LEU A 704 -38.73 85.65 -33.90
CA LEU A 704 -38.81 87.06 -33.58
C LEU A 704 -38.04 87.89 -34.60
N ASP A 705 -36.82 87.47 -34.97
CA ASP A 705 -36.03 88.07 -36.04
C ASP A 705 -36.82 88.11 -37.35
N ARG A 706 -37.52 87.03 -37.71
CA ARG A 706 -38.32 86.96 -38.94
C ARG A 706 -39.58 87.82 -38.92
N ILE A 707 -40.11 88.15 -37.74
CA ILE A 707 -41.23 89.09 -37.58
C ILE A 707 -40.72 90.54 -37.67
N THR A 708 -39.51 90.80 -37.18
CA THR A 708 -38.94 92.15 -37.09
C THR A 708 -38.21 92.60 -38.34
N ASP A 709 -37.66 91.66 -39.11
CA ASP A 709 -36.90 91.95 -40.36
C ASP A 709 -37.81 92.31 -41.55
N GLY A 710 -39.06 92.71 -41.29
CA GLY A 710 -39.99 93.28 -42.28
C GLY A 710 -40.56 92.30 -43.30
N ASN A 711 -40.01 91.09 -43.44
CA ASN A 711 -40.48 90.04 -44.36
C ASN A 711 -41.41 89.03 -43.67
N LEU A 712 -42.52 89.52 -43.12
CA LEU A 712 -43.55 88.69 -42.50
C LEU A 712 -44.07 87.66 -43.53
N LEU A 713 -43.80 86.37 -43.28
CA LEU A 713 -44.36 85.22 -44.02
C LEU A 713 -44.02 85.15 -45.53
N GLY A 714 -42.90 85.74 -45.97
CA GLY A 714 -42.43 85.61 -47.36
C GLY A 714 -43.38 86.21 -48.41
N MET A 715 -44.13 87.24 -48.03
CA MET A 715 -44.97 88.01 -48.96
C MET A 715 -44.18 89.23 -49.46
N ASP A 716 -44.00 89.33 -50.78
CA ASP A 716 -43.31 90.44 -51.45
C ASP A 716 -43.92 91.82 -51.13
N GLU A 717 -43.09 92.86 -51.23
CA GLU A 717 -43.38 94.28 -50.95
C GLU A 717 -44.64 94.86 -51.64
N ALA A 718 -45.26 94.13 -52.57
CA ALA A 718 -46.39 94.59 -53.36
C ALA A 718 -47.78 94.41 -52.72
N THR A 719 -47.92 93.67 -51.60
CA THR A 719 -49.25 93.39 -50.98
C THR A 719 -49.48 93.94 -49.57
N ALA A 720 -48.68 94.91 -49.09
CA ALA A 720 -48.77 95.38 -47.69
C ALA A 720 -49.13 96.88 -47.47
N PRO A 721 -50.21 97.46 -48.05
CA PRO A 721 -50.68 98.77 -47.59
C PRO A 721 -51.44 98.73 -46.25
N SER A 722 -51.91 97.56 -45.78
CA SER A 722 -52.70 97.46 -44.54
C SER A 722 -51.88 97.22 -43.26
N LEU A 723 -50.58 96.89 -43.36
CA LEU A 723 -49.73 96.50 -42.23
C LEU A 723 -48.48 97.36 -42.02
N GLN A 724 -48.21 98.35 -42.88
CA GLN A 724 -47.09 99.30 -42.71
C GLN A 724 -47.19 100.14 -41.42
N TRP A 725 -48.40 100.42 -40.93
CA TRP A 725 -48.58 101.12 -39.65
C TRP A 725 -47.96 100.34 -38.49
N MET A 726 -48.04 99.01 -38.52
CA MET A 726 -47.56 98.14 -37.44
C MET A 726 -46.03 98.04 -37.45
N ASN A 727 -45.42 97.95 -38.64
CA ASN A 727 -43.97 97.92 -38.78
C ASN A 727 -43.34 99.25 -38.34
N ASN A 728 -43.84 100.40 -38.82
CA ASN A 728 -43.31 101.71 -38.44
C ASN A 728 -43.49 102.00 -36.93
N THR A 729 -44.63 101.63 -36.34
CA THR A 729 -44.89 101.88 -34.91
C THR A 729 -44.05 100.98 -34.00
N MET A 730 -43.73 99.75 -34.42
CA MET A 730 -42.83 98.87 -33.67
C MET A 730 -41.36 99.26 -33.82
N VAL A 731 -40.90 99.56 -35.04
CA VAL A 731 -39.49 99.90 -35.31
C VAL A 731 -39.10 101.23 -34.67
N GLU A 732 -39.94 102.27 -34.76
CA GLU A 732 -39.60 103.60 -34.19
C GLU A 732 -39.55 103.61 -32.66
N ASN A 733 -40.39 102.84 -31.97
CA ASN A 733 -40.52 102.89 -30.50
C ASN A 733 -39.73 101.80 -29.75
N PHE A 734 -39.49 100.62 -30.33
CA PHE A 734 -38.89 99.51 -29.59
C PHE A 734 -37.44 99.20 -29.97
N ILE A 735 -37.03 99.40 -31.24
CA ILE A 735 -35.71 98.98 -31.73
C ILE A 735 -34.60 99.99 -31.40
N ASN A 736 -34.94 101.27 -31.17
CA ASN A 736 -33.95 102.31 -30.87
C ASN A 736 -33.39 102.32 -29.44
N TYR A 737 -33.93 101.50 -28.51
CA TYR A 737 -33.43 101.39 -27.13
C TYR A 737 -32.82 100.00 -26.89
N PRO A 738 -31.47 99.86 -26.86
CA PRO A 738 -30.78 98.57 -26.82
C PRO A 738 -31.18 97.68 -25.63
N ALA A 739 -31.45 98.28 -24.47
CA ALA A 739 -31.84 97.55 -23.27
C ALA A 739 -33.32 97.12 -23.27
N LEU A 740 -34.18 97.86 -23.98
CA LEU A 740 -35.62 97.59 -23.99
C LEU A 740 -35.97 96.45 -24.96
N TRP A 741 -35.26 96.39 -26.08
CA TRP A 741 -35.33 95.29 -27.04
C TRP A 741 -34.94 93.95 -26.41
N PHE A 742 -33.81 93.91 -25.70
CA PHE A 742 -33.38 92.71 -24.96
C PHE A 742 -34.40 92.23 -23.91
N VAL A 743 -35.11 93.15 -23.25
CA VAL A 743 -36.17 92.79 -22.30
C VAL A 743 -37.37 92.18 -23.01
N VAL A 744 -37.75 92.69 -24.18
CA VAL A 744 -38.83 92.11 -25.02
C VAL A 744 -38.43 90.72 -25.51
N ASP A 745 -37.19 90.54 -25.95
CA ASP A 745 -36.63 89.26 -26.37
C ASP A 745 -36.64 88.20 -25.25
N ILE A 746 -36.26 88.59 -24.03
CA ILE A 746 -36.32 87.69 -22.87
C ILE A 746 -37.75 87.37 -22.48
N ILE A 747 -38.67 88.35 -22.52
CA ILE A 747 -40.10 88.11 -22.25
C ILE A 747 -40.68 87.16 -23.30
N TRP A 748 -40.30 87.33 -24.58
CA TRP A 748 -40.72 86.45 -25.67
C TRP A 748 -40.20 85.03 -25.50
N LEU A 749 -38.91 84.87 -25.17
CA LEU A 749 -38.31 83.57 -24.87
C LEU A 749 -39.04 82.87 -23.70
N VAL A 750 -39.41 83.61 -22.65
CA VAL A 750 -40.19 83.07 -21.52
C VAL A 750 -41.58 82.63 -21.98
N ILE A 751 -42.25 83.38 -22.86
CA ILE A 751 -43.57 83.03 -23.41
C ILE A 751 -43.48 81.78 -24.29
N VAL A 752 -42.47 81.68 -25.16
CA VAL A 752 -42.27 80.51 -26.04
C VAL A 752 -41.94 79.27 -25.21
N LEU A 753 -41.08 79.39 -24.20
CA LEU A 753 -40.79 78.30 -23.26
C LEU A 753 -42.04 77.89 -22.45
N TRP A 754 -42.89 78.85 -22.08
CA TRP A 754 -44.16 78.57 -21.40
C TRP A 754 -45.17 77.86 -22.31
N MET A 755 -45.30 78.28 -23.57
CA MET A 755 -46.13 77.63 -24.58
C MET A 755 -45.64 76.21 -24.91
N LEU A 756 -44.32 76.01 -25.03
CA LEU A 756 -43.73 74.69 -25.27
C LEU A 756 -43.87 73.76 -24.06
N LYS A 757 -43.72 74.27 -22.83
CA LYS A 757 -44.05 73.51 -21.61
C LYS A 757 -45.53 73.15 -21.52
N GLY A 758 -46.41 74.07 -21.93
CA GLY A 758 -47.85 73.82 -22.04
C GLY A 758 -48.16 72.69 -23.03
N PHE A 759 -47.52 72.70 -24.21
CA PHE A 759 -47.66 71.63 -25.20
C PHE A 759 -47.05 70.29 -24.75
N ALA A 760 -45.89 70.31 -24.09
CA ALA A 760 -45.24 69.10 -23.56
C ALA A 760 -46.00 68.45 -22.39
N SER A 761 -46.87 69.21 -21.71
CA SER A 761 -47.73 68.71 -20.63
C SER A 761 -49.00 67.98 -21.10
N HIS A 762 -49.25 67.91 -22.41
CA HIS A 762 -50.21 66.98 -22.99
C HIS A 762 -49.48 65.70 -23.41
N PRO A 763 -49.48 64.62 -22.59
CA PRO A 763 -48.89 63.36 -22.99
C PRO A 763 -49.72 62.79 -24.14
N VAL A 764 -49.13 62.72 -25.32
CA VAL A 764 -49.62 61.87 -26.40
C VAL A 764 -49.49 60.43 -25.92
N VAL A 765 -50.62 59.80 -25.63
CA VAL A 765 -50.75 58.36 -25.35
C VAL A 765 -50.32 57.60 -26.60
N TYR A 766 -49.09 57.09 -26.64
CA TYR A 766 -48.70 56.02 -27.55
C TYR A 766 -47.83 54.98 -26.83
N LEU A 767 -48.39 53.76 -26.77
CA LEU A 767 -47.71 52.46 -26.82
C LEU A 767 -46.79 52.06 -25.67
N GLU A 768 -47.39 51.62 -24.56
CA GLU A 768 -46.86 50.48 -23.79
C GLU A 768 -47.46 49.19 -24.35
N ARG A 769 -46.73 48.55 -25.28
CA ARG A 769 -46.92 47.14 -25.60
C ARG A 769 -45.59 46.55 -26.09
N SER A 770 -44.77 46.08 -25.14
CA SER A 770 -43.86 44.92 -25.23
C SER A 770 -42.80 45.02 -24.13
N GLU A 771 -42.98 44.25 -23.06
CA GLU A 771 -42.22 43.01 -22.78
C GLU A 771 -42.99 42.18 -21.74
#